data_AF-A0A3L7DXC9-F1
#
_entry.id   AF-A0A3L7DXC9-F1
#
_cell.length_a   1.000
_cell.length_b   1.000
_cell.length_c   1.000
_cell.angle_alpha   90.00
_cell.angle_beta   90.00
_cell.angle_gamma   90.00
#
_symmetry.space_group_name_H-M   'P 1'
#
loop_
_entity.id
_entity.type
_entity.pdbx_description
1 polymer ?
#
loop_
_entity_poly.entity_id
_entity_poly.type
_entity_poly.pdbx_seq_one_letter_code
_entity_poly.pdbx_strand_id
1 'polypeptide(L)'
;MSLSGRILVGLLAGVATGLFFGELVADLKLVGDIFVRLLQITVLPYIIVSLIAGFGRMQMAQARQLALRGTAVLLVIWGLALCLIFVAALAFPDIDTASFFSAPTRVESSQPDLLALYLPANIFYSLSNNLVPAVVFFSILVGVALIQLEDKSKILPVFDGLAEAMARINAAMVKLTPYGIFAIAAAAAGTMTIEELSRVQVYLVTYVSLALLVTFWIFPGLVATLSGIPYREVLNAFRDALVTAFATGNQFVVLPQIAENAKQLLARHHAAGRDTESAVDIIVPVSFNFPSLGKLLVLLFVLFAAWFTDTELALIDRLSLALGGLFSLFGSINVAVPYMLDSLQIPSDMFQLFLVTGIVVGRFGAMLAALHIVVLAVVGPLAVAGRLRLRWVNLGRYLLVSAAALAVMVLALQLYFRAFVPPPPPRDQVLSNIELMAQRVPARVVTDVPEASVTQLAGTRLDHILSSGILQVGYRPNNLPCSFVTPRGELVGFDVEMAHMMAQDLEVGLEFIPFEFDGLKRMLASGQIDIAMSCIASLPDRYADTSYSRPYLDLALAFITLDHQRQTFRDMEALEARDDLTIALVSSSYYENRLQRMLPHVRVVFLDAAEDFFNGNDQGAHALLLTEEEGAAYAYRYPRYGVVTTENRVGLPAAYAVPKGDLEMVEFVSNWIELKRSEGTIDELYQYWMHGGATASKSPRWSVIRDVLGWVD
;
A
#
# COMPACT_ATOMS: atom_id res chain seq x y z
N MET A 1 30.65 -25.54 3.61
CA MET A 1 29.86 -24.37 4.06
C MET A 1 28.64 -24.83 4.82
N SER A 2 28.34 -24.21 5.96
CA SER A 2 27.07 -24.38 6.67
C SER A 2 25.88 -23.96 5.80
N LEU A 3 24.68 -24.44 6.12
CA LEU A 3 23.45 -24.03 5.43
C LEU A 3 23.30 -22.50 5.42
N SER A 4 23.50 -21.87 6.58
CA SER A 4 23.48 -20.42 6.74
C SER A 4 24.48 -19.71 5.82
N GLY A 5 25.69 -20.27 5.66
CA GLY A 5 26.68 -19.74 4.73
C GLY A 5 26.25 -19.86 3.26
N ARG A 6 25.67 -21.01 2.86
CA ARG A 6 25.14 -21.20 1.49
C ARG A 6 24.03 -20.22 1.19
N ILE A 7 23.19 -19.95 2.18
CA ILE A 7 22.10 -18.99 2.05
C ILE A 7 22.66 -17.56 1.89
N LEU A 8 23.62 -17.16 2.71
CA LEU A 8 24.24 -15.83 2.59
C LEU A 8 24.87 -15.64 1.21
N VAL A 9 25.55 -16.68 0.69
CA VAL A 9 26.07 -16.66 -0.68
C VAL A 9 24.95 -16.56 -1.71
N GLY A 10 23.86 -17.31 -1.55
CA GLY A 10 22.69 -17.20 -2.43
C GLY A 10 22.08 -15.80 -2.44
N LEU A 11 21.99 -15.13 -1.28
CA LEU A 11 21.51 -13.75 -1.16
C LEU A 11 22.44 -12.78 -1.88
N LEU A 12 23.74 -12.82 -1.59
CA LEU A 12 24.73 -11.90 -2.19
C LEU A 12 24.84 -12.11 -3.70
N ALA A 13 24.87 -13.37 -4.15
CA ALA A 13 24.87 -13.71 -5.56
C ALA A 13 23.58 -13.23 -6.24
N GLY A 14 22.42 -13.40 -5.60
CA GLY A 14 21.15 -12.92 -6.13
C GLY A 14 21.14 -11.40 -6.30
N VAL A 15 21.54 -10.65 -5.27
CA VAL A 15 21.65 -9.19 -5.35
C VAL A 15 22.62 -8.77 -6.47
N ALA A 16 23.79 -9.39 -6.56
CA ALA A 16 24.76 -9.09 -7.61
C ALA A 16 24.18 -9.38 -9.01
N THR A 17 23.46 -10.50 -9.18
CA THR A 17 22.77 -10.86 -10.42
C THR A 17 21.68 -9.85 -10.77
N GLY A 18 20.85 -9.42 -9.81
CA GLY A 18 19.82 -8.41 -10.03
C GLY A 18 20.41 -7.06 -10.45
N LEU A 19 21.46 -6.59 -9.76
CA LEU A 19 22.16 -5.36 -10.13
C LEU A 19 22.87 -5.45 -11.49
N PHE A 20 23.35 -6.64 -11.86
CA PHE A 20 24.05 -6.83 -13.13
C PHE A 20 23.09 -6.89 -14.31
N PHE A 21 22.03 -7.70 -14.23
CA PHE A 21 21.12 -7.99 -15.34
C PHE A 21 19.84 -7.15 -15.36
N GLY A 22 19.54 -6.41 -14.29
CA GLY A 22 18.34 -5.57 -14.21
C GLY A 22 17.05 -6.39 -14.38
N GLU A 23 16.16 -5.90 -15.24
CA GLU A 23 14.82 -6.46 -15.45
C GLU A 23 14.83 -7.85 -16.12
N LEU A 24 15.94 -8.25 -16.77
CA LEU A 24 16.06 -9.55 -17.43
C LEU A 24 15.91 -10.73 -16.46
N VAL A 25 16.11 -10.50 -15.15
CA VAL A 25 15.96 -11.52 -14.12
C VAL A 25 14.64 -11.41 -13.34
N ALA A 26 13.69 -10.60 -13.82
CA ALA A 26 12.36 -10.46 -13.22
C ALA A 26 11.62 -11.80 -13.13
N ASP A 27 11.76 -12.67 -14.13
CA ASP A 27 11.11 -14.00 -14.17
C ASP A 27 11.60 -14.94 -13.07
N LEU A 28 12.75 -14.68 -12.44
CA LEU A 28 13.18 -15.42 -11.26
C LEU A 28 12.20 -15.25 -10.09
N LYS A 29 11.33 -14.23 -10.11
CA LYS A 29 10.22 -14.09 -9.16
C LYS A 29 9.36 -15.35 -9.11
N LEU A 30 9.07 -15.97 -10.26
CA LEU A 30 8.28 -17.21 -10.32
C LEU A 30 8.95 -18.33 -9.51
N VAL A 31 10.27 -18.48 -9.63
CA VAL A 31 11.05 -19.48 -8.87
C VAL A 31 11.01 -19.16 -7.37
N GLY A 32 11.10 -17.88 -7.01
CA GLY A 32 10.93 -17.40 -5.64
C GLY A 32 9.55 -17.74 -5.07
N ASP A 33 8.49 -17.48 -5.82
CA ASP A 33 7.10 -17.75 -5.44
C ASP A 33 6.83 -19.24 -5.28
N ILE A 34 7.33 -20.08 -6.19
CA ILE A 34 7.28 -21.54 -6.07
C ILE A 34 7.96 -21.99 -4.78
N PHE A 35 9.17 -21.49 -4.51
CA PHE A 35 9.90 -21.82 -3.28
C PHE A 35 9.11 -21.43 -2.02
N VAL A 36 8.52 -20.23 -1.97
CA VAL A 36 7.70 -19.77 -0.83
C VAL A 36 6.48 -20.68 -0.65
N ARG A 37 5.76 -21.00 -1.73
CA ARG A 37 4.60 -21.90 -1.68
C ARG A 37 4.99 -23.29 -1.18
N LEU A 38 6.11 -23.85 -1.64
CA LEU A 38 6.61 -25.15 -1.18
C LEU A 38 6.88 -25.17 0.33
N LEU A 39 7.43 -24.08 0.89
CA LEU A 39 7.59 -23.96 2.34
C LEU A 39 6.25 -23.84 3.08
N GLN A 40 5.28 -23.14 2.50
CA GLN A 40 3.97 -22.90 3.12
C GLN A 40 3.07 -24.15 3.19
N ILE A 41 3.21 -25.13 2.30
CA ILE A 41 2.35 -26.34 2.26
C ILE A 41 2.36 -27.10 3.60
N THR A 42 3.51 -27.16 4.28
CA THR A 42 3.64 -27.93 5.54
C THR A 42 3.13 -27.18 6.77
N VAL A 43 2.89 -25.87 6.66
CA VAL A 43 2.66 -24.99 7.79
C VAL A 43 1.36 -25.26 8.52
N LEU A 44 0.22 -25.15 7.84
CA LEU A 44 -1.10 -25.33 8.45
C LEU A 44 -1.31 -26.76 9.00
N PRO A 45 -0.95 -27.83 8.24
CA PRO A 45 -1.00 -29.19 8.77
C PRO A 45 -0.15 -29.35 10.03
N TYR A 46 1.07 -28.81 10.02
CA TYR A 46 1.97 -28.87 11.19
C TYR A 46 1.39 -28.14 12.41
N ILE A 47 0.81 -26.95 12.23
CA ILE A 47 0.17 -26.18 13.32
C ILE A 47 -0.94 -27.01 13.97
N ILE A 48 -1.84 -27.60 13.17
CA ILE A 48 -2.95 -28.40 13.71
C ILE A 48 -2.42 -29.57 14.54
N VAL A 49 -1.55 -30.39 13.95
CA VAL A 49 -1.10 -31.63 14.60
C VAL A 49 -0.25 -31.33 15.84
N SER A 50 0.60 -30.30 15.78
CA SER A 50 1.46 -29.91 16.90
C SER A 50 0.69 -29.30 18.06
N LEU A 51 -0.32 -28.45 17.81
CA LEU A 51 -1.14 -27.87 18.87
C LEU A 51 -2.03 -28.92 19.55
N ILE A 52 -2.68 -29.78 18.78
CA ILE A 52 -3.54 -30.84 19.32
C ILE A 52 -2.71 -31.80 20.19
N ALA A 53 -1.54 -32.25 19.69
CA ALA A 53 -0.64 -33.10 20.46
C ALA A 53 -0.07 -32.37 21.69
N GLY A 54 0.34 -31.11 21.53
CA GLY A 54 0.93 -30.29 22.58
C GLY A 54 -0.01 -30.12 23.78
N PHE A 55 -1.22 -29.61 23.55
CA PHE A 55 -2.22 -29.46 24.61
C PHE A 55 -2.72 -30.80 25.12
N GLY A 56 -2.93 -31.80 24.25
CA GLY A 56 -3.42 -33.12 24.66
C GLY A 56 -2.50 -33.87 25.61
N ARG A 57 -1.19 -33.59 25.59
CA ARG A 57 -0.20 -34.13 26.53
C ARG A 57 -0.23 -33.46 27.91
N MET A 58 -0.83 -32.29 28.04
CA MET A 58 -0.83 -31.51 29.27
C MET A 58 -1.73 -32.11 30.35
N GLN A 59 -1.43 -31.77 31.60
CA GLN A 59 -2.41 -31.82 32.68
C GLN A 59 -3.19 -30.50 32.75
N MET A 60 -4.44 -30.55 33.22
CA MET A 60 -5.29 -29.36 33.34
C MET A 60 -4.65 -28.24 34.19
N ALA A 61 -3.92 -28.61 35.24
CA ALA A 61 -3.18 -27.65 36.06
C ALA A 61 -2.06 -26.93 35.29
N GLN A 62 -1.31 -27.65 34.45
CA GLN A 62 -0.27 -27.08 33.60
C GLN A 62 -0.87 -26.18 32.51
N ALA A 63 -1.98 -26.59 31.89
CA ALA A 63 -2.69 -25.79 30.89
C ALA A 63 -3.16 -24.46 31.48
N ARG A 64 -3.71 -24.46 32.70
CA ARG A 64 -4.12 -23.24 33.42
C ARG A 64 -2.93 -22.33 33.74
N GLN A 65 -1.80 -22.89 34.19
CA GLN A 65 -0.60 -22.10 34.47
C GLN A 65 0.00 -21.49 33.20
N LEU A 66 -0.01 -22.23 32.09
CA LEU A 66 0.39 -21.73 30.78
C LEU A 66 -0.52 -20.59 30.31
N ALA A 67 -1.84 -20.75 30.43
CA ALA A 67 -2.81 -19.72 30.05
C ALA A 67 -2.65 -18.42 30.87
N LEU A 68 -2.31 -18.50 32.16
CA LEU A 68 -2.10 -17.31 32.99
C LEU A 68 -0.71 -16.69 32.78
N ARG A 69 0.35 -17.48 33.01
CA ARG A 69 1.73 -16.95 33.03
C ARG A 69 2.32 -16.79 31.63
N GLY A 70 2.01 -17.70 30.70
CA GLY A 70 2.43 -17.59 29.31
C GLY A 70 1.82 -16.37 28.64
N THR A 71 0.51 -16.16 28.82
CA THR A 71 -0.18 -14.96 28.31
C THR A 71 0.36 -13.68 28.94
N ALA A 72 0.65 -13.67 30.25
CA ALA A 72 1.25 -12.51 30.89
C ALA A 72 2.62 -12.15 30.26
N VAL A 73 3.47 -13.14 29.98
CA VAL A 73 4.76 -12.91 29.30
C VAL A 73 4.53 -12.38 27.88
N LEU A 74 3.58 -12.93 27.14
CA LEU A 74 3.22 -12.48 25.79
C LEU A 74 2.75 -11.00 25.78
N LEU A 75 1.85 -10.63 26.70
CA LEU A 75 1.35 -9.26 26.81
C LEU A 75 2.47 -8.25 27.12
N VAL A 76 3.42 -8.63 27.99
CA VAL A 76 4.60 -7.79 28.28
C VAL A 76 5.47 -7.63 27.04
N ILE A 77 5.69 -8.70 26.28
CA ILE A 77 6.48 -8.65 25.03
C ILE A 77 5.80 -7.73 24.01
N TRP A 78 4.47 -7.83 23.85
CA TRP A 78 3.71 -6.96 22.96
C TRP A 78 3.74 -5.49 23.39
N GLY A 79 3.51 -5.21 24.68
CA GLY A 79 3.57 -3.85 25.20
C GLY A 79 4.96 -3.21 25.00
N LEU A 80 6.03 -3.99 25.23
CA LEU A 80 7.40 -3.54 24.96
C LEU A 80 7.61 -3.30 23.47
N ALA A 81 7.18 -4.21 22.60
CA ALA A 81 7.31 -4.07 21.15
C ALA A 81 6.61 -2.82 20.62
N LEU A 82 5.36 -2.60 21.03
CA LEU A 82 4.59 -1.41 20.67
C LEU A 82 5.31 -0.14 21.13
N CYS A 83 5.76 -0.08 22.39
CA CYS A 83 6.53 1.06 22.89
C CYS A 83 7.77 1.35 22.03
N LEU A 84 8.55 0.31 21.68
CA LEU A 84 9.73 0.45 20.83
C LEU A 84 9.39 0.97 19.42
N ILE A 85 8.28 0.50 18.83
CA ILE A 85 7.81 0.94 17.50
C ILE A 85 7.46 2.43 17.52
N PHE A 86 6.65 2.86 18.49
CA PHE A 86 6.24 4.26 18.59
C PHE A 86 7.41 5.20 18.90
N VAL A 87 8.37 4.77 19.72
CA VAL A 87 9.60 5.55 19.96
C VAL A 87 10.49 5.61 18.71
N ALA A 88 10.60 4.51 17.95
CA ALA A 88 11.37 4.52 16.71
C ALA A 88 10.76 5.43 15.64
N ALA A 89 9.43 5.58 15.59
CA ALA A 89 8.75 6.51 14.70
C ALA A 89 9.10 7.99 14.96
N LEU A 90 9.63 8.33 16.15
CA LEU A 90 10.16 9.67 16.42
C LEU A 90 11.42 9.99 15.60
N ALA A 91 12.02 9.00 14.93
CA ALA A 91 13.14 9.20 14.05
C ALA A 91 12.76 9.88 12.73
N PHE A 92 11.47 9.88 12.36
CA PHE A 92 11.01 10.46 11.11
C PHE A 92 11.21 11.99 11.12
N PRO A 93 11.79 12.58 10.05
CA PRO A 93 12.05 14.02 10.00
C PRO A 93 10.78 14.82 9.70
N ASP A 94 10.66 16.07 10.13
CA ASP A 94 9.53 16.92 9.74
C ASP A 94 9.55 17.17 8.22
N ILE A 95 8.42 16.97 7.53
CA ILE A 95 8.29 17.11 6.07
C ILE A 95 7.02 17.88 5.69
N ASP A 96 7.12 18.76 4.70
CA ASP A 96 5.97 19.34 3.98
C ASP A 96 5.87 18.62 2.63
N THR A 97 4.90 17.72 2.41
CA THR A 97 4.91 16.84 1.21
C THR A 97 3.67 16.90 0.30
N ALA A 98 3.96 16.61 -0.96
CA ALA A 98 3.04 16.22 -2.03
C ALA A 98 3.18 14.72 -2.28
N SER A 99 2.17 13.90 -2.00
CA SER A 99 2.19 12.50 -2.43
C SER A 99 1.85 12.38 -3.92
N PHE A 100 2.83 11.97 -4.75
CA PHE A 100 2.76 11.79 -6.22
C PHE A 100 1.58 10.91 -6.72
N PHE A 101 1.00 11.33 -7.84
CA PHE A 101 -0.05 10.64 -8.62
C PHE A 101 0.13 9.13 -8.66
N SER A 102 -0.70 8.44 -7.89
CA SER A 102 -1.11 7.07 -8.18
C SER A 102 -2.61 7.13 -8.29
N ALA A 103 -3.18 6.87 -9.48
CA ALA A 103 -4.62 6.68 -9.59
C ALA A 103 -5.03 5.68 -8.48
N PRO A 104 -6.06 5.98 -7.67
CA PRO A 104 -6.44 5.12 -6.55
C PRO A 104 -6.69 3.72 -7.11
N THR A 105 -5.74 2.82 -6.88
CA THR A 105 -5.96 1.43 -7.22
C THR A 105 -7.09 0.98 -6.32
N ARG A 106 -8.16 0.40 -6.91
CA ARG A 106 -9.29 -0.15 -6.16
C ARG A 106 -8.78 -1.22 -5.19
N VAL A 107 -8.38 -0.80 -3.99
CA VAL A 107 -8.17 -1.70 -2.87
C VAL A 107 -9.51 -1.74 -2.16
N GLU A 108 -10.28 -2.79 -2.40
CA GLU A 108 -11.43 -3.10 -1.56
C GLU A 108 -10.92 -3.37 -0.13
N SER A 109 -11.00 -2.37 0.75
CA SER A 109 -10.93 -2.61 2.19
C SER A 109 -12.25 -3.22 2.63
N SER A 110 -12.41 -4.54 2.43
CA SER A 110 -13.44 -5.26 3.16
C SER A 110 -13.04 -5.25 4.64
N GLN A 111 -13.92 -4.74 5.51
CA GLN A 111 -13.68 -4.81 6.95
C GLN A 111 -13.51 -6.28 7.34
N PRO A 112 -12.39 -6.67 7.97
CA PRO A 112 -12.23 -8.04 8.40
C PRO A 112 -13.30 -8.35 9.45
N ASP A 113 -14.21 -9.27 9.16
CA ASP A 113 -15.13 -9.80 10.17
C ASP A 113 -14.29 -10.53 11.21
N LEU A 114 -14.00 -9.82 12.30
CA LEU A 114 -13.22 -10.34 13.41
C LEU A 114 -13.89 -11.60 13.98
N LEU A 115 -15.21 -11.68 13.99
CA LEU A 115 -15.88 -12.88 14.49
C LEU A 115 -15.56 -14.09 13.61
N ALA A 116 -15.68 -13.96 12.29
CA ALA A 116 -15.33 -15.03 11.34
C ALA A 116 -13.82 -15.35 11.32
N LEU A 117 -12.96 -14.36 11.57
CA LEU A 117 -11.51 -14.54 11.60
C LEU A 117 -11.04 -15.42 12.78
N TYR A 118 -11.72 -15.33 13.92
CA TYR A 118 -11.34 -16.02 15.16
C TYR A 118 -12.23 -17.22 15.51
N LEU A 119 -13.53 -17.16 15.21
CA LEU A 119 -14.51 -18.19 15.56
C LEU A 119 -15.03 -18.89 14.30
N PRO A 120 -14.41 -20.01 13.90
CA PRO A 120 -14.84 -20.73 12.71
C PRO A 120 -16.17 -21.46 12.95
N ALA A 121 -17.15 -21.21 12.08
CA ALA A 121 -18.31 -22.10 11.94
C ALA A 121 -17.91 -23.42 11.24
N ASN A 122 -16.86 -23.40 10.40
CA ASN A 122 -16.36 -24.56 9.67
C ASN A 122 -14.82 -24.53 9.58
N ILE A 123 -14.16 -25.50 10.21
CA ILE A 123 -12.70 -25.62 10.22
C ILE A 123 -12.10 -25.88 8.83
N PHE A 124 -12.79 -26.62 7.97
CA PHE A 124 -12.30 -26.92 6.62
C PHE A 124 -12.27 -25.66 5.75
N TYR A 125 -13.26 -24.79 5.92
CA TYR A 125 -13.27 -23.47 5.28
C TYR A 125 -12.10 -22.61 5.78
N SER A 126 -11.85 -22.58 7.09
CA SER A 126 -10.72 -21.85 7.65
C SER A 126 -9.37 -22.37 7.16
N LEU A 127 -9.25 -23.70 6.99
CA LEU A 127 -8.08 -24.33 6.41
C LEU A 127 -7.89 -23.98 4.93
N SER A 128 -8.95 -24.01 4.12
CA SER A 128 -8.85 -23.69 2.70
C SER A 128 -8.56 -22.21 2.43
N ASN A 129 -9.02 -21.32 3.32
CA ASN A 129 -8.87 -19.87 3.18
C ASN A 129 -7.71 -19.28 3.99
N ASN A 130 -6.82 -20.12 4.53
CA ASN A 130 -5.66 -19.69 5.33
C ASN A 130 -6.03 -18.81 6.55
N LEU A 131 -7.18 -19.05 7.18
CA LEU A 131 -7.62 -18.36 8.40
C LEU A 131 -6.90 -18.97 9.61
N VAL A 132 -5.61 -18.65 9.75
CA VAL A 132 -4.74 -19.20 10.80
C VAL A 132 -5.30 -19.02 12.22
N PRO A 133 -5.85 -17.85 12.64
CA PRO A 133 -6.34 -17.68 14.01
C PRO A 133 -7.48 -18.65 14.36
N ALA A 134 -8.44 -18.81 13.45
CA ALA A 134 -9.53 -19.76 13.59
C ALA A 134 -9.03 -21.22 13.70
N VAL A 135 -8.05 -21.60 12.86
CA VAL A 135 -7.45 -22.95 12.90
C VAL A 135 -6.77 -23.22 14.25
N VAL A 136 -6.11 -22.20 14.80
CA VAL A 136 -5.42 -22.28 16.08
C VAL A 136 -6.39 -22.39 17.23
N PHE A 137 -7.43 -21.55 17.25
CA PHE A 137 -8.48 -21.60 18.26
C PHE A 137 -9.13 -23.00 18.31
N PHE A 138 -9.50 -23.54 17.16
CA PHE A 138 -10.03 -24.90 17.05
C PHE A 138 -9.04 -25.96 17.58
N SER A 139 -7.77 -25.87 17.19
CA SER A 139 -6.73 -26.82 17.61
C SER A 139 -6.49 -26.80 19.13
N ILE A 140 -6.57 -25.62 19.76
CA ILE A 140 -6.51 -25.47 21.23
C ILE A 140 -7.71 -26.14 21.88
N LEU A 141 -8.93 -25.93 21.38
CA LEU A 141 -10.13 -26.55 21.94
C LEU A 141 -10.05 -28.08 21.88
N VAL A 142 -9.66 -28.64 20.73
CA VAL A 142 -9.47 -30.09 20.59
C VAL A 142 -8.39 -30.59 21.54
N GLY A 143 -7.24 -29.91 21.59
CA GLY A 143 -6.15 -30.28 22.49
C GLY A 143 -6.54 -30.23 23.98
N VAL A 144 -7.31 -29.23 24.42
CA VAL A 144 -7.83 -29.13 25.79
C VAL A 144 -8.87 -30.21 26.06
N ALA A 145 -9.71 -30.56 25.08
CA ALA A 145 -10.64 -31.69 25.22
C ALA A 145 -9.89 -33.03 25.39
N LEU A 146 -8.77 -33.23 24.68
CA LEU A 146 -7.91 -34.42 24.83
C LEU A 146 -7.29 -34.53 26.24
N ILE A 147 -7.16 -33.44 27.00
CA ILE A 147 -6.68 -33.49 28.40
C ILE A 147 -7.65 -34.32 29.27
N GLN A 148 -8.95 -34.27 28.97
CA GLN A 148 -10.01 -34.92 29.76
C GLN A 148 -10.25 -36.38 29.35
N LEU A 149 -9.62 -36.87 28.27
CA LEU A 149 -9.75 -38.26 27.85
C LEU A 149 -8.90 -39.20 28.72
N GLU A 150 -9.52 -40.28 29.20
CA GLU A 150 -8.89 -41.27 30.07
C GLU A 150 -7.80 -42.10 29.36
N ASP A 151 -8.04 -42.54 28.12
CA ASP A 151 -7.06 -43.26 27.30
C ASP A 151 -6.71 -42.50 26.01
N LYS A 152 -5.63 -41.72 26.08
CA LYS A 152 -5.06 -40.99 24.94
C LYS A 152 -3.85 -41.68 24.30
N SER A 153 -3.51 -42.89 24.76
CA SER A 153 -2.32 -43.64 24.32
C SER A 153 -2.35 -44.04 22.84
N LYS A 154 -3.55 -44.15 22.26
CA LYS A 154 -3.75 -44.50 20.84
C LYS A 154 -3.86 -43.28 19.92
N ILE A 155 -4.20 -42.11 20.48
CA ILE A 155 -4.48 -40.90 19.69
C ILE A 155 -3.22 -40.04 19.55
N LEU A 156 -2.52 -39.77 20.66
CA LEU A 156 -1.34 -38.90 20.64
C LEU A 156 -0.23 -39.39 19.70
N PRO A 157 0.11 -40.69 19.62
CA PRO A 157 1.16 -41.16 18.71
C PRO A 157 0.84 -40.92 17.22
N VAL A 158 -0.45 -40.86 16.84
CA VAL A 158 -0.85 -40.54 15.45
C VAL A 158 -0.50 -39.09 15.14
N PHE A 159 -0.87 -38.16 16.02
CA PHE A 159 -0.52 -36.74 15.86
C PHE A 159 0.99 -36.51 15.91
N ASP A 160 1.72 -37.27 16.72
CA ASP A 160 3.18 -37.22 16.80
C ASP A 160 3.84 -37.67 15.50
N GLY A 161 3.39 -38.81 14.96
CA GLY A 161 3.88 -39.32 13.67
C GLY A 161 3.60 -38.35 12.53
N LEU A 162 2.43 -37.70 12.52
CA LEU A 162 2.10 -36.67 11.54
C LEU A 162 2.94 -35.40 11.71
N ALA A 163 3.15 -34.94 12.95
CA ALA A 163 4.01 -33.79 13.25
C ALA A 163 5.46 -34.06 12.80
N GLU A 164 5.98 -35.25 13.06
CA GLU A 164 7.32 -35.65 12.63
C GLU A 164 7.42 -35.76 11.11
N ALA A 165 6.42 -36.33 10.45
CA ALA A 165 6.36 -36.37 8.99
C ALA A 165 6.39 -34.96 8.37
N MET A 166 5.58 -34.03 8.88
CA MET A 166 5.58 -32.64 8.44
C MET A 166 6.94 -31.96 8.69
N ALA A 167 7.55 -32.20 9.85
CA ALA A 167 8.88 -31.66 10.17
C ALA A 167 9.96 -32.18 9.22
N ARG A 168 9.91 -33.46 8.83
CA ARG A 168 10.84 -34.06 7.85
C ARG A 168 10.67 -33.46 6.45
N ILE A 169 9.44 -33.22 6.01
CA ILE A 169 9.17 -32.54 4.73
C ILE A 169 9.73 -31.11 4.77
N ASN A 170 9.45 -30.37 5.84
CA ASN A 170 10.00 -29.03 6.04
C ASN A 170 11.54 -29.04 6.00
N ALA A 171 12.19 -29.95 6.72
CA ALA A 171 13.65 -30.09 6.69
C ALA A 171 14.22 -30.40 5.30
N ALA A 172 13.47 -31.11 4.45
CA ALA A 172 13.85 -31.33 3.05
C ALA A 172 13.73 -30.03 2.23
N MET A 173 12.62 -29.29 2.37
CA MET A 173 12.39 -28.03 1.66
C MET A 173 13.42 -26.94 2.02
N VAL A 174 13.90 -26.94 3.26
CA VAL A 174 14.93 -26.01 3.75
C VAL A 174 16.27 -26.17 3.02
N LYS A 175 16.53 -27.34 2.42
CA LYS A 175 17.75 -27.53 1.60
C LYS A 175 17.70 -26.72 0.29
N LEU A 176 16.51 -26.39 -0.19
CA LEU A 176 16.30 -25.59 -1.41
C LEU A 176 16.44 -24.09 -1.17
N THR A 177 16.50 -23.66 0.10
CA THR A 177 16.50 -22.25 0.49
C THR A 177 17.57 -21.38 -0.16
N PRO A 178 18.84 -21.82 -0.35
CA PRO A 178 19.83 -21.01 -1.06
C PRO A 178 19.39 -20.61 -2.47
N TYR A 179 18.73 -21.49 -3.21
CA TYR A 179 18.27 -21.24 -4.59
C TYR A 179 17.05 -20.34 -4.61
N GLY A 180 16.07 -20.57 -3.72
CA GLY A 180 14.91 -19.71 -3.59
C GLY A 180 15.28 -18.28 -3.20
N ILE A 181 16.26 -18.13 -2.31
CA ILE A 181 16.76 -16.82 -1.88
C ILE A 181 17.50 -16.09 -2.97
N PHE A 182 18.32 -16.81 -3.74
CA PHE A 182 18.96 -16.25 -4.93
C PHE A 182 17.91 -15.68 -5.88
N ALA A 183 16.88 -16.46 -6.19
CA ALA A 183 15.81 -16.05 -7.11
C ALA A 183 15.03 -14.81 -6.62
N ILE A 184 14.60 -14.82 -5.34
CA ILE A 184 13.90 -13.69 -4.72
C ILE A 184 14.78 -12.44 -4.70
N ALA A 185 16.05 -12.57 -4.31
CA ALA A 185 16.96 -11.45 -4.20
C ALA A 185 17.34 -10.88 -5.58
N ALA A 186 17.53 -11.73 -6.59
CA ALA A 186 17.82 -11.31 -7.96
C ALA A 186 16.64 -10.60 -8.60
N ALA A 187 15.42 -11.14 -8.50
CA ALA A 187 14.23 -10.48 -9.02
C ALA A 187 14.01 -9.13 -8.33
N ALA A 188 14.09 -9.09 -7.00
CA ALA A 188 13.96 -7.86 -6.22
C ALA A 188 15.00 -6.79 -6.60
N ALA A 189 16.27 -7.18 -6.60
CA ALA A 189 17.38 -6.29 -6.96
C ALA A 189 17.47 -6.02 -8.47
N GLY A 190 16.63 -6.64 -9.29
CA GLY A 190 16.53 -6.42 -10.74
C GLY A 190 15.34 -5.55 -11.15
N THR A 191 14.29 -5.42 -10.32
CA THR A 191 13.07 -4.69 -10.70
C THR A 191 12.76 -3.42 -9.90
N MET A 192 13.25 -3.28 -8.66
CA MET A 192 13.04 -2.06 -7.85
C MET A 192 13.84 -0.84 -8.33
N THR A 193 13.22 0.33 -8.54
CA THR A 193 13.97 1.53 -8.96
C THR A 193 14.70 2.21 -7.78
N ILE A 194 15.75 2.99 -8.08
CA ILE A 194 16.47 3.77 -7.07
C ILE A 194 15.56 4.84 -6.44
N GLU A 195 14.66 5.41 -7.25
CA GLU A 195 13.68 6.40 -6.79
C GLU A 195 12.64 5.78 -5.86
N GLU A 196 12.08 4.61 -6.18
CA GLU A 196 11.18 3.86 -5.29
C GLU A 196 11.84 3.55 -3.95
N LEU A 197 13.12 3.12 -3.99
CA LEU A 197 13.90 2.86 -2.78
C LEU A 197 14.13 4.15 -1.98
N SER A 198 14.39 5.28 -2.65
CA SER A 198 14.63 6.58 -2.01
C SER A 198 13.39 7.11 -1.28
N ARG A 199 12.18 6.86 -1.81
CA ARG A 199 10.92 7.30 -1.20
C ARG A 199 10.60 6.52 0.08
N VAL A 200 10.97 5.24 0.12
CA VAL A 200 10.65 4.35 1.25
C VAL A 200 11.84 4.12 2.20
N GLN A 201 12.98 4.77 1.93
CA GLN A 201 14.20 4.57 2.73
C GLN A 201 14.03 4.94 4.20
N VAL A 202 13.25 5.97 4.52
CA VAL A 202 13.01 6.41 5.91
C VAL A 202 12.38 5.27 6.72
N TYR A 203 11.37 4.62 6.15
CA TYR A 203 10.77 3.42 6.73
C TYR A 203 11.77 2.26 6.81
N LEU A 204 12.41 1.90 5.69
CA LEU A 204 13.28 0.72 5.62
C LEU A 204 14.47 0.80 6.58
N VAL A 205 15.16 1.94 6.61
CA VAL A 205 16.34 2.15 7.47
C VAL A 205 15.93 2.15 8.95
N THR A 206 14.81 2.78 9.29
CA THR A 206 14.27 2.77 10.67
C THR A 206 13.86 1.35 11.08
N TYR A 207 13.15 0.63 10.21
CA TYR A 207 12.71 -0.74 10.43
C TYR A 207 13.90 -1.67 10.66
N VAL A 208 14.91 -1.64 9.78
CA VAL A 208 16.11 -2.47 9.89
C VAL A 208 16.91 -2.13 11.15
N SER A 209 17.12 -0.85 11.44
CA SER A 209 17.85 -0.42 12.64
C SER A 209 17.18 -0.89 13.92
N LEU A 210 15.85 -0.72 14.01
CA LEU A 210 15.07 -1.22 15.13
C LEU A 210 15.12 -2.75 15.19
N ALA A 211 14.95 -3.45 14.07
CA ALA A 211 15.01 -4.91 14.01
C ALA A 211 16.35 -5.45 14.54
N LEU A 212 17.47 -4.84 14.14
CA LEU A 212 18.81 -5.21 14.61
C LEU A 212 18.98 -4.95 16.12
N LEU A 213 18.55 -3.78 16.61
CA LEU A 213 18.62 -3.44 18.03
C LEU A 213 17.77 -4.41 18.87
N VAL A 214 16.58 -4.75 18.39
CA VAL A 214 15.64 -5.68 19.01
C VAL A 214 16.23 -7.10 19.07
N THR A 215 16.76 -7.58 17.95
CA THR A 215 17.31 -8.94 17.81
C THR A 215 18.62 -9.15 18.53
N PHE A 216 19.54 -8.20 18.48
CA PHE A 216 20.88 -8.39 19.04
C PHE A 216 21.03 -7.81 20.43
N TRP A 217 20.21 -6.85 20.85
CA TRP A 217 20.35 -6.24 22.18
C TRP A 217 19.14 -6.49 23.07
N ILE A 218 17.96 -5.97 22.71
CA ILE A 218 16.82 -5.81 23.62
C ILE A 218 16.23 -7.15 24.11
N PHE A 219 15.97 -8.10 23.22
CA PHE A 219 15.32 -9.34 23.64
C PHE A 219 16.28 -10.37 24.21
N PRO A 220 17.48 -10.64 23.65
CA PRO A 220 18.41 -11.56 24.28
C PRO A 220 18.89 -11.06 25.65
N GLY A 221 19.06 -9.74 25.84
CA GLY A 221 19.38 -9.17 27.15
C GLY A 221 18.22 -9.24 28.14
N LEU A 222 16.98 -9.06 27.68
CA LEU A 222 15.79 -9.32 28.50
C LEU A 222 15.71 -10.79 28.92
N VAL A 223 15.92 -11.73 28.00
CA VAL A 223 15.99 -13.17 28.32
C VAL A 223 17.09 -13.43 29.35
N ALA A 224 18.27 -12.85 29.18
CA ALA A 224 19.40 -13.05 30.10
C ALA A 224 19.10 -12.54 31.52
N THR A 225 18.48 -11.36 31.63
CA THR A 225 18.15 -10.78 32.94
C THR A 225 17.01 -11.52 33.65
N LEU A 226 16.03 -12.04 32.92
CA LEU A 226 14.88 -12.77 33.47
C LEU A 226 15.18 -14.25 33.78
N SER A 227 16.02 -14.89 32.97
CA SER A 227 16.41 -16.30 33.15
C SER A 227 17.64 -16.50 34.05
N GLY A 228 18.51 -15.49 34.13
CA GLY A 228 19.83 -15.61 34.75
C GLY A 228 20.87 -16.32 33.89
N ILE A 229 20.53 -16.67 32.65
CA ILE A 229 21.45 -17.26 31.65
C ILE A 229 22.25 -16.10 31.03
N PRO A 230 23.58 -16.23 30.85
CA PRO A 230 24.37 -15.15 30.28
C PRO A 230 23.99 -14.84 28.82
N TYR A 231 23.93 -13.56 28.48
CA TYR A 231 23.54 -13.05 27.15
C TYR A 231 24.25 -13.77 25.99
N ARG A 232 25.57 -14.01 26.12
CA ARG A 232 26.36 -14.65 25.07
C ARG A 232 25.92 -16.09 24.80
N GLU A 233 25.51 -16.82 25.83
CA GLU A 233 25.03 -18.18 25.66
C GLU A 233 23.65 -18.21 25.02
N VAL A 234 22.76 -17.27 25.38
CA VAL A 234 21.45 -17.11 24.72
C VAL A 234 21.65 -16.86 23.23
N LEU A 235 22.48 -15.86 22.86
CA LEU A 235 22.70 -15.54 21.45
C LEU A 235 23.36 -16.70 20.69
N ASN A 236 24.39 -17.34 21.26
CA ASN A 236 25.06 -18.46 20.62
C ASN A 236 24.16 -19.68 20.42
N ALA A 237 23.23 -19.94 21.35
CA ALA A 237 22.29 -21.06 21.23
C ALA A 237 21.31 -20.87 20.07
N PHE A 238 20.90 -19.64 19.77
CA PHE A 238 19.86 -19.38 18.76
C PHE A 238 20.37 -18.70 17.49
N ARG A 239 21.65 -18.34 17.39
CA ARG A 239 22.20 -17.64 16.21
C ARG A 239 21.88 -18.35 14.90
N ASP A 240 22.01 -19.68 14.86
CA ASP A 240 21.83 -20.45 13.63
C ASP A 240 20.35 -20.45 13.22
N ALA A 241 19.43 -20.48 14.18
CA ALA A 241 17.99 -20.34 13.96
C ALA A 241 17.62 -18.91 13.49
N LEU A 242 18.15 -17.86 14.14
CA LEU A 242 17.88 -16.47 13.75
C LEU A 242 18.39 -16.16 12.34
N VAL A 243 19.62 -16.57 12.04
CA VAL A 243 20.22 -16.40 10.70
C VAL A 243 19.43 -17.20 9.68
N THR A 244 19.01 -18.43 10.01
CA THR A 244 18.21 -19.26 9.10
C THR A 244 16.82 -18.65 8.85
N ALA A 245 16.16 -18.08 9.86
CA ALA A 245 14.88 -17.40 9.69
C ALA A 245 14.98 -16.12 8.85
N PHE A 246 16.02 -15.31 9.08
CA PHE A 246 16.34 -14.13 8.26
C PHE A 246 16.55 -14.51 6.80
N ALA A 247 17.38 -15.52 6.61
CA ALA A 247 17.68 -16.15 5.35
C ALA A 247 16.41 -16.57 4.61
N THR A 248 15.66 -17.52 5.19
CA THR A 248 14.51 -18.17 4.57
C THR A 248 13.33 -17.22 4.36
N GLY A 249 13.33 -16.05 5.02
CA GLY A 249 12.15 -15.18 5.11
C GLY A 249 10.98 -15.86 5.82
N ASN A 250 11.26 -16.93 6.59
CA ASN A 250 10.24 -17.78 7.15
C ASN A 250 10.67 -18.38 8.50
N GLN A 251 9.98 -17.97 9.58
CA GLN A 251 10.17 -18.49 10.93
C GLN A 251 9.79 -19.97 11.12
N PHE A 252 8.93 -20.54 10.27
CA PHE A 252 8.47 -21.94 10.39
C PHE A 252 9.59 -22.96 10.29
N VAL A 253 10.58 -22.64 9.46
CA VAL A 253 11.75 -23.48 9.20
C VAL A 253 12.50 -23.82 10.49
N VAL A 254 12.52 -22.88 11.43
CA VAL A 254 13.40 -22.95 12.59
C VAL A 254 12.66 -23.33 13.88
N LEU A 255 11.34 -23.56 13.85
CA LEU A 255 10.56 -23.93 15.04
C LEU A 255 11.12 -25.15 15.79
N PRO A 256 11.42 -26.30 15.11
CA PRO A 256 11.92 -27.47 15.82
C PRO A 256 13.32 -27.21 16.39
N GLN A 257 14.15 -26.47 15.65
CA GLN A 257 15.49 -26.09 16.10
C GLN A 257 15.44 -25.17 17.33
N ILE A 258 14.51 -24.21 17.37
CA ILE A 258 14.32 -23.33 18.52
C ILE A 258 13.88 -24.14 19.75
N ALA A 259 12.92 -25.06 19.58
CA ALA A 259 12.46 -25.93 20.68
C ALA A 259 13.61 -26.76 21.27
N GLU A 260 14.38 -27.43 20.41
CA GLU A 260 15.49 -28.28 20.86
C GLU A 260 16.62 -27.45 21.50
N ASN A 261 17.01 -26.33 20.89
CA ASN A 261 18.03 -25.45 21.45
C ASN A 261 17.58 -24.83 22.79
N ALA A 262 16.29 -24.52 22.95
CA ALA A 262 15.74 -24.04 24.22
C ALA A 262 15.81 -25.10 25.31
N LYS A 263 15.44 -26.36 25.02
CA LYS A 263 15.59 -27.48 25.98
C LYS A 263 17.03 -27.66 26.41
N GLN A 264 17.95 -27.73 25.45
CA GLN A 264 19.39 -27.90 25.74
C GLN A 264 19.95 -26.74 26.56
N LEU A 265 19.55 -25.50 26.25
CA LEU A 265 19.97 -24.31 26.99
C LEU A 265 19.46 -24.34 28.44
N LEU A 266 18.19 -24.69 28.65
CA LEU A 266 17.58 -24.80 29.99
C LEU A 266 18.18 -25.98 30.80
N ALA A 267 18.52 -27.09 30.15
CA ALA A 267 19.16 -28.24 30.79
C ALA A 267 20.53 -27.92 31.37
N ARG A 268 21.36 -27.17 30.63
CA ARG A 268 22.72 -26.79 31.08
C ARG A 268 22.73 -25.95 32.36
N HIS A 269 21.70 -25.12 32.57
CA HIS A 269 21.62 -24.20 33.71
C HIS A 269 20.85 -24.76 34.92
N HIS A 270 20.68 -26.09 34.99
CA HIS A 270 19.91 -26.78 36.03
C HIS A 270 18.47 -26.24 36.19
N ALA A 271 17.97 -25.58 35.14
CA ALA A 271 16.60 -25.13 35.04
C ALA A 271 15.69 -26.24 34.49
N ALA A 272 16.25 -27.32 33.95
CA ALA A 272 15.52 -28.50 33.51
C ALA A 272 14.80 -29.20 34.67
N GLY A 273 13.48 -29.27 34.53
CA GLY A 273 12.63 -30.31 35.09
C GLY A 273 11.71 -30.82 33.98
N ARG A 274 11.06 -31.96 34.21
CA ARG A 274 10.10 -32.54 33.25
C ARG A 274 9.01 -31.54 32.84
N ASP A 275 8.63 -30.66 33.75
CA ASP A 275 7.66 -29.58 33.52
C ASP A 275 8.18 -28.48 32.58
N THR A 276 9.48 -28.17 32.61
CA THR A 276 10.09 -27.11 31.79
C THR A 276 10.29 -27.57 30.35
N GLU A 277 10.76 -28.80 30.15
CA GLU A 277 10.88 -29.40 28.81
C GLU A 277 9.51 -29.57 28.16
N SER A 278 8.53 -30.09 28.91
CA SER A 278 7.16 -30.19 28.43
C SER A 278 6.59 -28.80 28.09
N ALA A 279 6.87 -27.77 28.90
CA ALA A 279 6.41 -26.42 28.62
C ALA A 279 7.06 -25.84 27.34
N VAL A 280 8.32 -26.14 27.03
CA VAL A 280 8.97 -25.73 25.76
C VAL A 280 8.24 -26.35 24.56
N ASP A 281 7.95 -27.65 24.62
CA ASP A 281 7.27 -28.39 23.55
C ASP A 281 5.88 -27.85 23.23
N ILE A 282 5.27 -27.15 24.17
CA ILE A 282 3.94 -26.58 24.05
C ILE A 282 4.01 -25.11 23.67
N ILE A 283 4.84 -24.33 24.37
CA ILE A 283 4.95 -22.88 24.18
C ILE A 283 5.47 -22.56 22.79
N VAL A 284 6.44 -23.30 22.26
CA VAL A 284 7.03 -22.99 20.94
C VAL A 284 6.00 -23.06 19.81
N PRO A 285 5.26 -24.18 19.62
CA PRO A 285 4.21 -24.23 18.60
C PRO A 285 3.06 -23.25 18.85
N VAL A 286 2.69 -23.02 20.11
CA VAL A 286 1.61 -22.06 20.47
C VAL A 286 1.99 -20.64 20.11
N SER A 287 3.21 -20.21 20.45
CA SER A 287 3.70 -18.83 20.30
C SER A 287 3.70 -18.35 18.85
N PHE A 288 3.94 -19.24 17.90
CA PHE A 288 3.95 -18.91 16.48
C PHE A 288 2.62 -18.29 16.00
N ASN A 289 1.50 -18.69 16.61
CA ASN A 289 0.16 -18.32 16.16
C ASN A 289 -0.28 -16.93 16.60
N PHE A 290 0.41 -16.38 17.60
CA PHE A 290 0.18 -15.04 18.08
C PHE A 290 0.96 -14.03 17.24
N PRO A 291 0.47 -12.78 17.08
CA PRO A 291 1.23 -11.70 16.45
C PRO A 291 2.67 -11.65 16.95
N SER A 292 3.60 -12.00 16.07
CA SER A 292 5.01 -12.03 16.38
C SER A 292 5.60 -10.62 16.32
N LEU A 293 6.80 -10.42 16.88
CA LEU A 293 7.52 -9.14 16.76
C LEU A 293 7.68 -8.71 15.30
N GLY A 294 7.93 -9.65 14.39
CA GLY A 294 8.05 -9.36 12.97
C GLY A 294 6.78 -8.79 12.33
N LYS A 295 5.61 -9.32 12.72
CA LYS A 295 4.32 -8.76 12.31
C LYS A 295 4.07 -7.40 12.95
N LEU A 296 4.38 -7.25 14.24
CA LEU A 296 4.14 -5.99 14.97
C LEU A 296 4.93 -4.82 14.42
N LEU A 297 6.19 -5.03 14.01
CA LEU A 297 6.98 -3.94 13.43
C LEU A 297 6.39 -3.41 12.10
N VAL A 298 5.43 -4.11 11.47
CA VAL A 298 4.69 -3.55 10.34
C VAL A 298 3.84 -2.33 10.73
N LEU A 299 3.48 -2.17 12.01
CA LEU A 299 2.84 -0.94 12.48
C LEU A 299 3.72 0.30 12.27
N LEU A 300 5.05 0.13 12.22
CA LEU A 300 5.98 1.20 11.85
C LEU A 300 5.73 1.70 10.42
N PHE A 301 5.28 0.82 9.51
CA PHE A 301 4.90 1.23 8.16
C PHE A 301 3.67 2.13 8.18
N VAL A 302 2.67 1.82 8.99
CA VAL A 302 1.45 2.63 9.09
C VAL A 302 1.78 4.01 9.68
N LEU A 303 2.66 4.06 10.68
CA LEU A 303 3.19 5.33 11.22
C LEU A 303 4.00 6.11 10.18
N PHE A 304 4.80 5.41 9.36
CA PHE A 304 5.51 6.02 8.24
C PHE A 304 4.53 6.53 7.19
N ALA A 305 3.48 5.79 6.85
CA ALA A 305 2.50 6.19 5.86
C ALA A 305 1.78 7.46 6.31
N ALA A 306 1.32 7.51 7.56
CA ALA A 306 0.72 8.71 8.15
C ALA A 306 1.68 9.90 8.09
N TRP A 307 2.95 9.70 8.47
CA TRP A 307 3.98 10.71 8.38
C TRP A 307 4.24 11.17 6.93
N PHE A 308 4.31 10.22 6.00
CA PHE A 308 4.63 10.46 4.59
C PHE A 308 3.51 11.23 3.85
N THR A 309 2.26 11.02 4.26
CA THR A 309 1.07 11.69 3.74
C THR A 309 0.67 12.94 4.51
N ASP A 310 1.51 13.39 5.46
CA ASP A 310 1.26 14.55 6.32
C ASP A 310 -0.08 14.44 7.08
N THR A 311 -0.38 13.23 7.57
CA THR A 311 -1.56 12.92 8.36
C THR A 311 -1.22 13.02 9.84
N GLU A 312 -1.74 14.05 10.50
CA GLU A 312 -1.57 14.23 11.95
C GLU A 312 -2.31 13.13 12.73
N LEU A 313 -1.55 12.28 13.44
CA LEU A 313 -2.12 11.26 14.33
C LEU A 313 -2.23 11.78 15.76
N ALA A 314 -3.47 11.97 16.23
CA ALA A 314 -3.75 12.28 17.62
C ALA A 314 -3.42 11.10 18.54
N LEU A 315 -3.37 11.34 19.86
CA LEU A 315 -3.06 10.28 20.83
C LEU A 315 -4.05 9.11 20.76
N ILE A 316 -5.33 9.41 20.50
CA ILE A 316 -6.37 8.38 20.37
C ILE A 316 -6.13 7.49 19.15
N ASP A 317 -5.72 8.06 18.02
CA ASP A 317 -5.43 7.33 16.78
C ASP A 317 -4.22 6.42 16.95
N ARG A 318 -3.19 6.91 17.65
CA ARG A 318 -2.01 6.11 18.01
C ARG A 318 -2.37 4.92 18.91
N LEU A 319 -3.26 5.12 19.89
CA LEU A 319 -3.74 4.04 20.74
C LEU A 319 -4.62 3.05 19.97
N SER A 320 -5.48 3.55 19.08
CA SER A 320 -6.30 2.74 18.19
C SER A 320 -5.43 1.88 17.27
N LEU A 321 -4.38 2.46 16.66
CA LEU A 321 -3.40 1.72 15.86
C LEU A 321 -2.67 0.66 16.68
N ALA A 322 -2.27 0.97 17.92
CA ALA A 322 -1.56 0.02 18.77
C ALA A 322 -2.41 -1.21 19.10
N LEU A 323 -3.67 -1.00 19.51
CA LEU A 323 -4.58 -2.07 19.92
C LEU A 323 -5.25 -2.73 18.71
N GLY A 324 -5.92 -1.95 17.87
CA GLY A 324 -6.60 -2.42 16.66
C GLY A 324 -5.62 -3.05 15.67
N GLY A 325 -4.44 -2.46 15.49
CA GLY A 325 -3.39 -3.02 14.64
C GLY A 325 -2.84 -4.35 15.19
N LEU A 326 -2.59 -4.46 16.50
CA LEU A 326 -2.21 -5.73 17.13
C LEU A 326 -3.23 -6.84 16.85
N PHE A 327 -4.53 -6.56 17.01
CA PHE A 327 -5.58 -7.54 16.75
C PHE A 327 -5.75 -7.87 15.27
N SER A 328 -5.58 -6.88 14.38
CA SER A 328 -5.64 -7.08 12.93
C SER A 328 -4.49 -7.96 12.44
N LEU A 329 -3.31 -7.87 13.06
CA LEU A 329 -2.12 -8.67 12.71
C LEU A 329 -2.21 -10.16 13.06
N PHE A 330 -3.28 -10.62 13.73
CA PHE A 330 -3.61 -12.05 13.76
C PHE A 330 -3.95 -12.57 12.36
N GLY A 331 -4.58 -11.73 11.53
CA GLY A 331 -4.81 -11.99 10.12
C GLY A 331 -3.53 -11.94 9.27
N SER A 332 -3.73 -11.90 7.95
CA SER A 332 -2.63 -11.67 7.01
C SER A 332 -2.22 -10.20 7.01
N ILE A 333 -0.92 -9.94 6.82
CA ILE A 333 -0.41 -8.55 6.74
C ILE A 333 -1.07 -7.81 5.56
N ASN A 334 -1.36 -8.51 4.47
CA ASN A 334 -1.98 -7.95 3.27
C ASN A 334 -3.44 -7.52 3.46
N VAL A 335 -4.11 -8.01 4.51
CA VAL A 335 -5.45 -7.55 4.91
C VAL A 335 -5.34 -6.52 6.02
N ALA A 336 -4.42 -6.74 6.97
CA ALA A 336 -4.26 -5.88 8.13
C ALA A 336 -3.78 -4.48 7.77
N VAL A 337 -2.79 -4.35 6.88
CA VAL A 337 -2.22 -3.04 6.52
C VAL A 337 -3.23 -2.15 5.81
N PRO A 338 -3.91 -2.58 4.73
CA PRO A 338 -4.96 -1.77 4.11
C PRO A 338 -6.04 -1.34 5.10
N TYR A 339 -6.48 -2.25 5.98
CA TYR A 339 -7.46 -1.93 7.03
C TYR A 339 -6.95 -0.85 8.00
N MET A 340 -5.69 -0.92 8.44
CA MET A 340 -5.12 0.08 9.35
C MET A 340 -4.93 1.45 8.68
N LEU A 341 -4.58 1.46 7.39
CA LEU A 341 -4.49 2.70 6.60
C LEU A 341 -5.89 3.35 6.50
N ASP A 342 -6.88 2.57 6.08
CA ASP A 342 -8.28 3.00 5.96
C ASP A 342 -8.85 3.52 7.29
N SER A 343 -8.63 2.77 8.39
CA SER A 343 -9.08 3.16 9.74
C SER A 343 -8.46 4.46 10.24
N LEU A 344 -7.27 4.84 9.75
CA LEU A 344 -6.57 6.07 10.11
C LEU A 344 -6.72 7.16 9.06
N GLN A 345 -7.59 6.97 8.07
CA GLN A 345 -7.82 7.92 6.98
C GLN A 345 -6.57 8.18 6.14
N ILE A 346 -5.69 7.19 6.02
CA ILE A 346 -4.45 7.25 5.23
C ILE A 346 -4.74 6.65 3.84
N PRO A 347 -4.31 7.33 2.75
CA PRO A 347 -4.49 6.85 1.39
C PRO A 347 -4.08 5.38 1.17
N SER A 348 -4.97 4.61 0.52
CA SER A 348 -4.80 3.17 0.28
C SER A 348 -3.67 2.81 -0.68
N ASP A 349 -3.23 3.75 -1.53
CA ASP A 349 -2.09 3.60 -2.45
C ASP A 349 -0.75 3.44 -1.71
N MET A 350 -0.65 3.90 -0.45
CA MET A 350 0.49 3.61 0.43
C MET A 350 0.72 2.11 0.60
N PHE A 351 -0.32 1.28 0.47
CA PHE A 351 -0.15 -0.17 0.48
C PHE A 351 0.73 -0.68 -0.67
N GLN A 352 0.74 -0.04 -1.83
CA GLN A 352 1.64 -0.42 -2.93
C GLN A 352 3.10 -0.16 -2.53
N LEU A 353 3.40 0.97 -1.90
CA LEU A 353 4.73 1.25 -1.34
C LEU A 353 5.12 0.21 -0.28
N PHE A 354 4.18 -0.25 0.54
CA PHE A 354 4.43 -1.34 1.47
C PHE A 354 4.83 -2.63 0.75
N LEU A 355 4.10 -3.03 -0.29
CA LEU A 355 4.39 -4.25 -1.04
C LEU A 355 5.79 -4.22 -1.67
N VAL A 356 6.23 -3.06 -2.14
CA VAL A 356 7.59 -2.83 -2.68
C VAL A 356 8.66 -3.14 -1.63
N THR A 357 8.40 -2.86 -0.35
CA THR A 357 9.35 -3.16 0.75
C THR A 357 9.36 -4.62 1.21
N GLY A 358 8.43 -5.43 0.71
CA GLY A 358 8.12 -6.76 1.23
C GLY A 358 9.32 -7.72 1.31
N ILE A 359 10.33 -7.58 0.45
CA ILE A 359 11.53 -8.42 0.47
C ILE A 359 12.35 -8.18 1.75
N VAL A 360 12.63 -6.93 2.08
CA VAL A 360 13.45 -6.57 3.26
C VAL A 360 12.64 -6.80 4.53
N VAL A 361 11.41 -6.27 4.55
CA VAL A 361 10.49 -6.40 5.68
C VAL A 361 10.19 -7.86 5.98
N GLY A 362 9.98 -8.70 4.96
CA GLY A 362 9.73 -10.13 5.13
C GLY A 362 10.89 -10.87 5.79
N ARG A 363 12.14 -10.58 5.40
CA ARG A 363 13.34 -11.25 5.94
C ARG A 363 13.63 -10.85 7.39
N PHE A 364 13.71 -9.56 7.66
CA PHE A 364 13.92 -9.06 9.03
C PHE A 364 12.71 -9.39 9.91
N GLY A 365 11.49 -9.35 9.36
CA GLY A 365 10.27 -9.78 10.03
C GLY A 365 10.34 -11.25 10.44
N ALA A 366 10.77 -12.15 9.56
CA ALA A 366 10.94 -13.56 9.91
C ALA A 366 11.99 -13.80 11.00
N MET A 367 13.10 -13.05 10.97
CA MET A 367 14.12 -13.08 12.03
C MET A 367 13.55 -12.64 13.39
N LEU A 368 12.81 -11.53 13.42
CA LEU A 368 12.15 -11.02 14.62
C LEU A 368 11.06 -11.96 15.12
N ALA A 369 10.37 -12.62 14.20
CA ALA A 369 9.36 -13.59 14.56
C ALA A 369 9.99 -14.86 15.18
N ALA A 370 11.12 -15.34 14.64
CA ALA A 370 11.91 -16.37 15.30
C ALA A 370 12.43 -15.94 16.68
N LEU A 371 12.90 -14.70 16.82
CA LEU A 371 13.32 -14.13 18.10
C LEU A 371 12.17 -14.10 19.12
N HIS A 372 10.97 -13.70 18.70
CA HIS A 372 9.77 -13.72 19.54
C HIS A 372 9.53 -15.11 20.14
N ILE A 373 9.65 -16.14 19.30
CA ILE A 373 9.51 -17.54 19.72
C ILE A 373 10.64 -17.95 20.65
N VAL A 374 11.88 -17.56 20.37
CA VAL A 374 13.03 -17.81 21.28
C VAL A 374 12.79 -17.22 22.67
N VAL A 375 12.30 -15.98 22.75
CA VAL A 375 12.03 -15.31 24.02
C VAL A 375 10.98 -16.07 24.81
N LEU A 376 9.88 -16.44 24.16
CA LEU A 376 8.81 -17.23 24.79
C LEU A 376 9.27 -18.64 25.15
N ALA A 377 10.09 -19.28 24.31
CA ALA A 377 10.63 -20.63 24.54
C ALA A 377 11.56 -20.72 25.76
N VAL A 378 12.16 -19.61 26.18
CA VAL A 378 13.05 -19.58 27.36
C VAL A 378 12.33 -18.97 28.56
N VAL A 379 11.76 -17.77 28.41
CA VAL A 379 11.12 -17.04 29.52
C VAL A 379 9.81 -17.68 29.91
N GLY A 380 9.03 -18.18 28.95
CA GLY A 380 7.72 -18.81 29.18
C GLY A 380 7.81 -20.05 30.08
N PRO A 381 8.60 -21.09 29.74
CA PRO A 381 8.77 -22.25 30.60
C PRO A 381 9.30 -21.91 32.00
N LEU A 382 10.23 -20.96 32.11
CA LEU A 382 10.74 -20.49 33.40
C LEU A 382 9.65 -19.77 34.22
N ALA A 383 8.77 -19.00 33.57
CA ALA A 383 7.63 -18.34 34.20
C ALA A 383 6.63 -19.38 34.71
N VAL A 384 6.26 -20.35 33.87
CA VAL A 384 5.34 -21.44 34.22
C VAL A 384 5.89 -22.24 35.41
N ALA A 385 7.18 -22.61 35.36
CA ALA A 385 7.85 -23.33 36.45
C ALA A 385 8.12 -22.46 37.71
N GLY A 386 7.85 -21.16 37.68
CA GLY A 386 8.12 -20.24 38.80
C GLY A 386 9.61 -20.04 39.09
N ARG A 387 10.47 -20.26 38.09
CA ARG A 387 11.94 -20.20 38.19
C ARG A 387 12.55 -18.91 37.62
N LEU A 388 11.73 -17.90 37.32
CA LEU A 388 12.22 -16.59 36.87
C LEU A 388 13.05 -15.92 37.97
N ARG A 389 14.21 -15.37 37.59
CA ARG A 389 15.12 -14.68 38.50
C ARG A 389 15.04 -13.17 38.28
N LEU A 390 14.01 -12.51 38.82
CA LEU A 390 13.91 -11.05 38.76
C LEU A 390 14.92 -10.38 39.71
N ARG A 391 16.05 -9.94 39.15
CA ARG A 391 17.00 -9.04 39.82
C ARG A 391 16.71 -7.60 39.42
N TRP A 392 15.84 -6.92 40.17
CA TRP A 392 15.36 -5.56 39.87
C TRP A 392 16.46 -4.54 39.54
N VAL A 393 17.60 -4.59 40.26
CA VAL A 393 18.74 -3.69 40.00
C VAL A 393 19.37 -3.96 38.62
N ASN A 394 19.57 -5.23 38.26
CA ASN A 394 20.16 -5.60 36.98
C ASN A 394 19.19 -5.31 35.82
N LEU A 395 17.90 -5.59 36.04
CA LEU A 395 16.85 -5.28 35.07
C LEU A 395 16.75 -3.76 34.85
N GLY A 396 16.75 -2.95 35.91
CA GLY A 396 16.70 -1.48 35.82
C GLY A 396 17.91 -0.90 35.08
N ARG A 397 19.14 -1.38 35.39
CA ARG A 397 20.35 -0.98 34.65
C ARG A 397 20.24 -1.35 33.17
N TYR A 398 19.78 -2.57 32.88
CA TYR A 398 19.63 -3.04 31.52
C TYR A 398 18.59 -2.24 30.71
N LEU A 399 17.43 -1.97 31.31
CA LEU A 399 16.40 -1.13 30.70
C LEU A 399 16.90 0.30 30.45
N LEU A 400 17.66 0.88 31.38
CA LEU A 400 18.24 2.22 31.20
C LEU A 400 19.25 2.26 30.05
N VAL A 401 20.15 1.28 29.95
CA VAL A 401 21.09 1.19 28.82
C VAL A 401 20.35 0.96 27.51
N SER A 402 19.27 0.17 27.52
CA SER A 402 18.47 -0.09 26.32
C SER A 402 17.69 1.15 25.86
N ALA A 403 17.16 1.94 26.80
CA ALA A 403 16.53 3.23 26.50
C ALA A 403 17.54 4.23 25.94
N ALA A 404 18.76 4.28 26.50
CA ALA A 404 19.84 5.11 25.96
C ALA A 404 20.25 4.67 24.54
N ALA A 405 20.39 3.37 24.29
CA ALA A 405 20.71 2.83 22.97
C ALA A 405 19.61 3.16 21.94
N LEU A 406 18.34 3.08 22.34
CA LEU A 406 17.20 3.47 21.50
C LEU A 406 17.22 4.97 21.18
N ALA A 407 17.47 5.83 22.18
CA ALA A 407 17.57 7.27 21.98
C ALA A 407 18.74 7.65 21.04
N VAL A 408 19.89 6.98 21.19
CA VAL A 408 21.03 7.16 20.28
C VAL A 408 20.68 6.71 18.86
N MET A 409 19.97 5.59 18.70
CA MET A 409 19.50 5.11 17.41
C MET A 409 18.57 6.14 16.75
N VAL A 410 17.57 6.65 17.48
CA VAL A 410 16.63 7.66 16.97
C VAL A 410 17.37 8.92 16.55
N LEU A 411 18.28 9.44 17.38
CA LEU A 411 19.05 10.64 17.07
C LEU A 411 19.98 10.44 15.86
N ALA A 412 20.64 9.28 15.77
CA ALA A 412 21.48 8.94 14.62
C ALA A 412 20.66 8.86 13.32
N LEU A 413 19.46 8.28 13.37
CA LEU A 413 18.54 8.21 12.24
C LEU A 413 18.05 9.60 11.83
N GLN A 414 17.66 10.45 12.77
CA GLN A 414 17.27 11.84 12.49
C GLN A 414 18.40 12.61 11.79
N LEU A 415 19.64 12.48 12.27
CA LEU A 415 20.80 13.10 11.65
C LEU A 415 21.07 12.54 10.25
N TYR A 416 20.96 11.23 10.07
CA TYR A 416 21.11 10.58 8.78
C TYR A 416 20.04 11.07 7.79
N PHE A 417 18.77 11.10 8.19
CA PHE A 417 17.70 11.55 7.31
C PHE A 417 17.85 13.01 6.91
N ARG A 418 18.22 13.90 7.86
CA ARG A 418 18.50 15.30 7.54
C ARG A 418 19.68 15.51 6.59
N ALA A 419 20.67 14.60 6.61
CA ALA A 419 21.89 14.74 5.81
C ALA A 419 21.78 14.08 4.42
N PHE A 420 21.07 12.96 4.31
CA PHE A 420 21.12 12.08 3.13
C PHE A 420 19.77 11.86 2.45
N VAL A 421 18.66 12.19 3.10
CA VAL A 421 17.33 12.07 2.49
C VAL A 421 16.91 13.45 2.01
N PRO A 422 16.92 13.71 0.68
CA PRO A 422 16.43 14.98 0.16
C PRO A 422 14.95 15.15 0.53
N PRO A 423 14.51 16.37 0.90
CA PRO A 423 13.09 16.62 1.10
C PRO A 423 12.35 16.31 -0.21
N PRO A 424 11.16 15.69 -0.15
CA PRO A 424 10.37 15.48 -1.35
C PRO A 424 10.03 16.85 -1.99
N PRO A 425 9.92 16.91 -3.32
CA PRO A 425 9.62 18.16 -4.00
C PRO A 425 8.25 18.70 -3.54
N PRO A 426 8.11 20.02 -3.28
CA PRO A 426 6.84 20.63 -2.94
C PRO A 426 5.79 20.40 -4.03
N ARG A 427 4.50 20.43 -3.66
CA ARG A 427 3.34 20.21 -4.56
C ARG A 427 3.45 21.02 -5.85
N ASP A 428 3.79 22.29 -5.72
CA ASP A 428 3.92 23.22 -6.84
C ASP A 428 5.08 22.87 -7.77
N GLN A 429 6.17 22.30 -7.23
CA GLN A 429 7.32 21.90 -8.02
C GLN A 429 7.00 20.68 -8.89
N VAL A 430 6.17 19.75 -8.39
CA VAL A 430 5.72 18.60 -9.18
C VAL A 430 4.85 19.04 -10.35
N LEU A 431 3.85 19.91 -10.09
CA LEU A 431 3.00 20.46 -11.14
C LEU A 431 3.79 21.34 -12.12
N SER A 432 4.89 21.96 -11.69
CA SER A 432 5.78 22.75 -12.56
C SER A 432 6.60 21.91 -13.55
N ASN A 433 6.73 20.60 -13.31
CA ASN A 433 7.51 19.70 -14.15
C ASN A 433 6.65 18.90 -15.14
N ILE A 434 5.34 19.11 -15.14
CA ILE A 434 4.44 18.50 -16.13
C ILE A 434 4.54 19.33 -17.40
N GLU A 435 4.98 18.69 -18.48
CA GLU A 435 5.18 19.29 -19.79
C GLU A 435 4.34 18.53 -20.83
N LEU A 436 4.12 19.12 -22.01
CA LEU A 436 3.51 18.39 -23.13
C LEU A 436 4.47 17.30 -23.61
N MET A 437 3.97 16.13 -24.03
CA MET A 437 4.82 15.07 -24.60
C MET A 437 5.57 15.55 -25.85
N ALA A 438 4.90 16.36 -26.67
CA ALA A 438 5.52 17.02 -27.81
C ALA A 438 4.82 18.35 -28.14
N GLN A 439 5.57 19.44 -28.11
CA GLN A 439 5.10 20.72 -28.63
C GLN A 439 5.26 20.74 -30.15
N ARG A 440 4.13 20.61 -30.87
CA ARG A 440 4.13 20.41 -32.33
C ARG A 440 4.03 21.71 -33.15
N VAL A 441 3.37 22.72 -32.60
CA VAL A 441 3.09 24.01 -33.27
C VAL A 441 3.25 25.15 -32.27
N PRO A 442 3.77 26.33 -32.65
CA PRO A 442 3.75 27.51 -31.79
C PRO A 442 2.30 27.88 -31.43
N ALA A 443 2.00 27.96 -30.13
CA ALA A 443 0.67 28.32 -29.65
C ALA A 443 0.68 29.65 -28.90
N ARG A 444 -0.30 30.51 -29.19
CA ARG A 444 -0.55 31.72 -28.41
C ARG A 444 -1.62 31.44 -27.38
N VAL A 445 -1.30 31.56 -26.09
CA VAL A 445 -2.27 31.40 -25.00
C VAL A 445 -2.76 32.79 -24.59
N VAL A 446 -4.05 33.02 -24.72
CA VAL A 446 -4.72 34.24 -24.25
C VAL A 446 -5.30 33.96 -22.85
N THR A 447 -5.24 34.95 -21.95
CA THR A 447 -5.80 34.86 -20.59
C THR A 447 -7.13 35.59 -20.44
N ASP A 448 -7.43 36.52 -21.35
CA ASP A 448 -8.66 37.31 -21.37
C ASP A 448 -9.48 36.99 -22.62
N VAL A 449 -10.81 37.01 -22.52
CA VAL A 449 -11.68 36.79 -23.68
C VAL A 449 -11.56 37.99 -24.63
N PRO A 450 -11.07 37.81 -25.87
CA PRO A 450 -10.93 38.92 -26.81
C PRO A 450 -12.28 39.53 -27.19
N GLU A 451 -12.32 40.84 -27.48
CA GLU A 451 -13.53 41.49 -28.00
C GLU A 451 -14.01 40.74 -29.25
N ALA A 452 -15.33 40.50 -29.34
CA ALA A 452 -15.92 39.79 -30.47
C ALA A 452 -15.63 40.54 -31.77
N SER A 453 -14.73 40.01 -32.60
CA SER A 453 -14.61 40.42 -33.99
C SER A 453 -15.85 39.93 -34.71
N VAL A 454 -16.83 40.82 -34.92
CA VAL A 454 -18.06 40.53 -35.69
C VAL A 454 -17.74 40.49 -37.19
N THR A 455 -16.59 39.94 -37.57
CA THR A 455 -16.29 39.68 -38.98
C THR A 455 -17.18 38.52 -39.38
N GLN A 456 -18.19 38.81 -40.21
CA GLN A 456 -19.05 37.78 -40.80
C GLN A 456 -18.17 36.68 -41.39
N LEU A 457 -18.21 35.50 -40.78
CA LEU A 457 -17.51 34.32 -41.28
C LEU A 457 -18.01 34.06 -42.70
N ALA A 458 -17.14 34.23 -43.69
CA ALA A 458 -17.44 33.90 -45.07
C ALA A 458 -17.06 32.42 -45.30
N GLY A 459 -18.02 31.56 -45.62
CA GLY A 459 -17.79 30.13 -45.84
C GLY A 459 -18.05 29.27 -44.60
N THR A 460 -17.55 28.04 -44.60
CA THR A 460 -17.67 27.12 -43.47
C THR A 460 -16.64 27.45 -42.39
N ARG A 461 -16.80 26.91 -41.18
CA ARG A 461 -15.81 27.10 -40.11
C ARG A 461 -14.43 26.57 -40.51
N LEU A 462 -14.39 25.45 -41.22
CA LEU A 462 -13.16 24.85 -41.70
C LEU A 462 -12.47 25.74 -42.73
N ASP A 463 -13.22 26.31 -43.69
CA ASP A 463 -12.69 27.29 -44.64
C ASP A 463 -12.09 28.51 -43.93
N HIS A 464 -12.73 28.97 -42.86
CA HIS A 464 -12.22 30.08 -42.05
C HIS A 464 -10.89 29.73 -41.38
N ILE A 465 -10.77 28.54 -40.77
CA ILE A 465 -9.51 28.09 -40.14
C ILE A 465 -8.39 28.02 -41.19
N LEU A 466 -8.66 27.40 -42.34
CA LEU A 466 -7.68 27.23 -43.42
C LEU A 466 -7.26 28.57 -44.07
N SER A 467 -8.20 29.50 -44.23
CA SER A 467 -7.92 30.81 -44.84
C SER A 467 -7.26 31.81 -43.87
N SER A 468 -7.64 31.79 -42.59
CA SER A 468 -6.99 32.60 -41.55
C SER A 468 -5.62 32.06 -41.15
N GLY A 469 -5.39 30.76 -41.35
CA GLY A 469 -4.17 30.06 -40.96
C GLY A 469 -4.02 29.92 -39.45
N ILE A 470 -5.09 30.09 -38.67
CA ILE A 470 -5.09 29.98 -37.21
C ILE A 470 -6.31 29.16 -36.77
N LEU A 471 -6.06 28.14 -35.94
CA LEU A 471 -7.10 27.40 -35.22
C LEU A 471 -7.30 28.04 -33.83
N GLN A 472 -8.49 28.57 -33.57
CA GLN A 472 -8.85 29.16 -32.28
C GLN A 472 -9.54 28.14 -31.38
N VAL A 473 -8.83 27.63 -30.38
CA VAL A 473 -9.30 26.58 -29.47
C VAL A 473 -9.73 27.17 -28.13
N GLY A 474 -11.00 26.95 -27.78
CA GLY A 474 -11.53 27.19 -26.46
C GLY A 474 -10.99 26.18 -25.45
N TYR A 475 -10.39 26.66 -24.35
CA TYR A 475 -9.94 25.82 -23.23
C TYR A 475 -10.50 26.28 -21.87
N ARG A 476 -10.53 25.38 -20.88
CA ARG A 476 -10.84 25.69 -19.49
C ARG A 476 -9.54 25.75 -18.65
N PRO A 477 -9.20 26.86 -17.98
CA PRO A 477 -7.90 27.02 -17.31
C PRO A 477 -7.66 26.13 -16.09
N ASN A 478 -8.72 25.65 -15.42
CA ASN A 478 -8.63 24.89 -14.17
C ASN A 478 -9.31 23.51 -14.32
N ASN A 479 -8.98 22.79 -15.39
CA ASN A 479 -9.67 21.56 -15.77
C ASN A 479 -8.68 20.39 -15.89
N LEU A 480 -7.99 20.08 -14.78
CA LEU A 480 -7.08 18.95 -14.74
C LEU A 480 -7.85 17.63 -14.94
N PRO A 481 -7.31 16.65 -15.67
CA PRO A 481 -6.01 16.65 -16.38
C PRO A 481 -6.09 17.13 -17.85
N CYS A 482 -7.22 17.65 -18.30
CA CYS A 482 -7.51 17.92 -19.71
C CYS A 482 -6.95 19.25 -20.21
N SER A 483 -7.01 20.31 -19.40
CA SER A 483 -6.40 21.60 -19.70
C SER A 483 -6.17 22.38 -18.39
N PHE A 484 -4.92 22.74 -18.11
CA PHE A 484 -4.56 23.54 -16.95
C PHE A 484 -3.28 24.34 -17.14
N VAL A 485 -3.13 25.42 -16.39
CA VAL A 485 -1.91 26.24 -16.39
C VAL A 485 -0.97 25.77 -15.28
N THR A 486 0.27 25.42 -15.63
CA THR A 486 1.30 25.05 -14.66
C THR A 486 1.72 26.27 -13.83
N PRO A 487 2.37 26.08 -12.66
CA PRO A 487 2.97 27.17 -11.91
C PRO A 487 4.01 28.00 -12.71
N ARG A 488 4.54 27.48 -13.83
CA ARG A 488 5.43 28.22 -14.75
C ARG A 488 4.67 29.12 -15.73
N GLY A 489 3.33 29.07 -15.73
CA GLY A 489 2.48 29.82 -16.65
C GLY A 489 2.25 29.13 -17.99
N GLU A 490 2.58 27.84 -18.11
CA GLU A 490 2.43 27.07 -19.35
C GLU A 490 1.09 26.34 -19.37
N LEU A 491 0.35 26.45 -20.48
CA LEU A 491 -0.89 25.69 -20.66
C LEU A 491 -0.55 24.26 -21.12
N VAL A 492 -0.97 23.27 -20.34
CA VAL A 492 -0.74 21.84 -20.58
C VAL A 492 -2.00 21.02 -20.35
N GLY A 493 -2.01 19.77 -20.83
CA GLY A 493 -3.11 18.83 -20.62
C GLY A 493 -3.41 17.97 -21.85
N PHE A 494 -4.26 16.96 -21.66
CA PHE A 494 -4.66 16.03 -22.71
C PHE A 494 -5.19 16.75 -23.97
N ASP A 495 -6.12 17.69 -23.80
CA ASP A 495 -6.74 18.38 -24.93
C ASP A 495 -5.88 19.49 -25.52
N VAL A 496 -4.94 20.01 -24.73
CA VAL A 496 -3.90 20.93 -25.22
C VAL A 496 -3.00 20.20 -26.21
N GLU A 497 -2.62 18.94 -25.92
CA GLU A 497 -1.89 18.10 -26.88
C GLU A 497 -2.69 17.76 -28.13
N MET A 498 -3.96 17.38 -27.96
CA MET A 498 -4.84 17.11 -29.11
C MET A 498 -5.00 18.35 -30.00
N ALA A 499 -5.10 19.55 -29.41
CA ALA A 499 -5.17 20.79 -30.16
C ALA A 499 -3.88 21.08 -30.95
N HIS A 500 -2.71 20.83 -30.35
CA HIS A 500 -1.43 20.92 -31.06
C HIS A 500 -1.34 19.94 -32.23
N MET A 501 -1.83 18.71 -32.08
CA MET A 501 -1.88 17.72 -33.17
C MET A 501 -2.84 18.16 -34.28
N MET A 502 -4.03 18.64 -33.94
CA MET A 502 -5.02 19.09 -34.92
C MET A 502 -4.49 20.28 -35.73
N ALA A 503 -3.88 21.26 -35.08
CA ALA A 503 -3.26 22.39 -35.75
C ALA A 503 -2.11 21.97 -36.67
N GLN A 504 -1.31 20.98 -36.24
CA GLN A 504 -0.23 20.41 -37.06
C GLN A 504 -0.78 19.73 -38.32
N ASP A 505 -1.79 18.86 -38.16
CA ASP A 505 -2.39 18.13 -39.27
C ASP A 505 -3.11 19.05 -40.27
N LEU A 506 -3.61 20.20 -39.79
CA LEU A 506 -4.20 21.26 -40.60
C LEU A 506 -3.16 22.24 -41.20
N GLU A 507 -1.89 22.14 -40.80
CA GLU A 507 -0.82 23.06 -41.16
C GLU A 507 -1.12 24.55 -40.82
N VAL A 508 -1.80 24.78 -39.70
CA VAL A 508 -2.18 26.13 -39.22
C VAL A 508 -1.52 26.47 -37.87
N GLY A 509 -1.49 27.76 -37.51
CA GLY A 509 -1.14 28.21 -36.17
C GLY A 509 -2.21 27.87 -35.13
N LEU A 510 -1.88 27.98 -33.85
CA LEU A 510 -2.78 27.63 -32.75
C LEU A 510 -2.93 28.81 -31.78
N GLU A 511 -4.17 29.15 -31.44
CA GLU A 511 -4.49 30.14 -30.41
C GLU A 511 -5.45 29.54 -29.38
N PHE A 512 -5.09 29.60 -28.11
CA PHE A 512 -5.90 29.12 -27.00
C PHE A 512 -6.62 30.28 -26.33
N ILE A 513 -7.94 30.15 -26.18
CA ILE A 513 -8.82 31.20 -25.64
C ILE A 513 -9.64 30.60 -24.48
N PRO A 514 -9.66 31.23 -23.29
CA PRO A 514 -10.35 30.68 -22.15
C PRO A 514 -11.86 30.83 -22.32
N PHE A 515 -12.64 29.84 -21.91
CA PHE A 515 -14.10 29.93 -21.90
C PHE A 515 -14.72 29.39 -20.60
N GLU A 516 -15.89 29.92 -20.28
CA GLU A 516 -16.82 29.37 -19.30
C GLU A 516 -18.06 28.83 -20.02
N PHE A 517 -18.73 27.82 -19.45
CA PHE A 517 -19.88 27.17 -20.10
C PHE A 517 -21.00 28.16 -20.46
N ASP A 518 -21.25 29.17 -19.63
CA ASP A 518 -22.24 30.23 -19.86
C ASP A 518 -21.93 31.08 -21.11
N GLY A 519 -20.66 31.21 -21.46
CA GLY A 519 -20.18 31.96 -22.64
C GLY A 519 -20.05 31.11 -23.89
N LEU A 520 -19.88 29.79 -23.76
CA LEU A 520 -19.43 28.89 -24.83
C LEU A 520 -20.23 29.04 -26.14
N LYS A 521 -21.56 29.02 -26.04
CA LYS A 521 -22.46 29.20 -27.19
C LYS A 521 -22.18 30.49 -27.96
N ARG A 522 -22.02 31.60 -27.25
CA ARG A 522 -21.80 32.93 -27.83
C ARG A 522 -20.42 32.98 -28.49
N MET A 523 -19.40 32.41 -27.85
CA MET A 523 -18.03 32.39 -28.37
C MET A 523 -17.93 31.57 -29.66
N LEU A 524 -18.52 30.38 -29.70
CA LEU A 524 -18.59 29.55 -30.92
C LEU A 524 -19.40 30.22 -32.02
N ALA A 525 -20.55 30.82 -31.69
CA ALA A 525 -21.42 31.46 -32.68
C ALA A 525 -20.81 32.74 -33.27
N SER A 526 -20.09 33.52 -32.46
CA SER A 526 -19.39 34.73 -32.91
C SER A 526 -18.07 34.45 -33.60
N GLY A 527 -17.54 33.23 -33.48
CA GLY A 527 -16.24 32.86 -33.99
C GLY A 527 -15.07 33.43 -33.19
N GLN A 528 -15.29 33.79 -31.92
CA GLN A 528 -14.19 34.00 -30.98
C GLN A 528 -13.39 32.73 -30.74
N ILE A 529 -14.03 31.56 -30.87
CA ILE A 529 -13.38 30.25 -30.90
C ILE A 529 -14.01 29.43 -32.03
N ASP A 530 -13.22 28.54 -32.63
CA ASP A 530 -13.66 27.65 -33.69
C ASP A 530 -14.15 26.31 -33.13
N ILE A 531 -13.51 25.83 -32.06
CA ILE A 531 -13.77 24.55 -31.39
C ILE A 531 -13.45 24.70 -29.90
N ALA A 532 -14.16 23.98 -29.03
CA ALA A 532 -13.82 23.87 -27.61
C ALA A 532 -13.33 22.47 -27.25
N MET A 533 -12.14 22.40 -26.65
CA MET A 533 -11.42 21.17 -26.33
C MET A 533 -10.99 21.19 -24.86
N SER A 534 -11.74 20.49 -23.98
CA SER A 534 -11.53 20.45 -22.53
C SER A 534 -12.35 19.33 -21.83
N CYS A 535 -12.30 18.10 -22.35
CA CYS A 535 -13.01 16.92 -21.82
C CYS A 535 -14.50 17.18 -21.60
N ILE A 536 -15.12 17.85 -22.57
CA ILE A 536 -16.48 18.32 -22.42
C ILE A 536 -17.42 17.12 -22.47
N ALA A 537 -17.99 16.78 -21.32
CA ALA A 537 -19.06 15.79 -21.24
C ALA A 537 -20.20 16.14 -22.19
N SER A 538 -20.54 15.18 -23.05
CA SER A 538 -21.55 15.29 -24.10
C SER A 538 -22.94 15.03 -23.51
N LEU A 539 -23.52 16.07 -22.92
CA LEU A 539 -24.75 15.99 -22.14
C LEU A 539 -25.98 16.54 -22.91
N PRO A 540 -27.18 15.96 -22.71
CA PRO A 540 -28.41 16.41 -23.35
C PRO A 540 -28.79 17.89 -23.16
N ASP A 541 -28.52 18.48 -22.00
CA ASP A 541 -28.74 19.89 -21.72
C ASP A 541 -27.85 20.80 -22.59
N ARG A 542 -26.65 20.33 -22.95
CA ARG A 542 -25.70 21.08 -23.78
C ARG A 542 -25.95 20.99 -25.28
N TYR A 543 -26.56 19.91 -25.77
CA TYR A 543 -26.96 19.76 -27.17
C TYR A 543 -27.95 20.83 -27.66
N ALA A 544 -28.65 21.49 -26.73
CA ALA A 544 -29.52 22.60 -27.06
C ALA A 544 -28.75 23.82 -27.58
N ASP A 545 -27.48 23.98 -27.22
CA ASP A 545 -26.72 25.21 -27.45
C ASP A 545 -25.54 25.05 -28.41
N THR A 546 -24.94 23.86 -28.49
CA THR A 546 -23.78 23.57 -29.37
C THR A 546 -23.91 22.21 -30.05
N SER A 547 -23.16 22.01 -31.14
CA SER A 547 -23.01 20.71 -31.79
C SER A 547 -21.74 20.03 -31.26
N TYR A 548 -21.68 18.70 -31.32
CA TYR A 548 -20.58 17.91 -30.76
C TYR A 548 -20.05 16.89 -31.76
N SER A 549 -18.74 16.63 -31.71
CA SER A 549 -18.10 15.54 -32.43
C SER A 549 -18.54 14.16 -31.91
N ARG A 550 -18.09 13.09 -32.57
CA ARG A 550 -18.06 11.76 -31.96
C ARG A 550 -17.19 11.78 -30.69
N PRO A 551 -17.52 10.97 -29.66
CA PRO A 551 -16.74 10.93 -28.44
C PRO A 551 -15.31 10.43 -28.67
N TYR A 552 -14.35 11.09 -28.02
CA TYR A 552 -12.94 10.67 -28.04
C TYR A 552 -12.54 9.96 -26.75
N LEU A 553 -13.16 10.30 -25.62
CA LEU A 553 -12.99 9.63 -24.32
C LEU A 553 -14.32 9.13 -23.75
N ASP A 554 -14.23 8.08 -22.93
CA ASP A 554 -15.32 7.59 -22.08
C ASP A 554 -14.90 7.72 -20.61
N LEU A 555 -15.24 8.88 -20.04
CA LEU A 555 -14.95 9.24 -18.65
C LEU A 555 -15.89 8.50 -17.71
N ALA A 556 -15.56 8.42 -16.42
CA ALA A 556 -16.41 7.76 -15.43
C ALA A 556 -16.94 8.75 -14.40
N LEU A 557 -18.23 8.73 -14.08
CA LEU A 557 -18.76 9.53 -12.97
C LEU A 557 -18.25 8.97 -11.62
N ALA A 558 -17.82 9.86 -10.74
CA ALA A 558 -17.34 9.51 -9.40
C ALA A 558 -17.75 10.55 -8.35
N PHE A 559 -17.87 10.11 -7.10
CA PHE A 559 -17.93 11.01 -5.96
C PHE A 559 -16.52 11.33 -5.48
N ILE A 560 -16.25 12.60 -5.24
CA ILE A 560 -15.03 13.09 -4.61
C ILE A 560 -15.43 13.51 -3.22
N THR A 561 -14.91 12.81 -2.22
CA THR A 561 -15.28 13.00 -0.82
C THR A 561 -14.04 12.89 0.05
N LEU A 562 -14.16 13.17 1.34
CA LEU A 562 -13.06 12.92 2.27
C LEU A 562 -12.70 11.44 2.27
N ASP A 563 -11.41 11.14 2.34
CA ASP A 563 -10.90 9.78 2.10
C ASP A 563 -11.54 8.71 2.98
N HIS A 564 -11.79 9.07 4.24
CA HIS A 564 -12.44 8.20 5.22
C HIS A 564 -13.92 7.93 4.97
N GLN A 565 -14.57 8.72 4.10
CA GLN A 565 -15.97 8.54 3.71
C GLN A 565 -16.08 7.67 2.45
N ARG A 566 -14.97 7.21 1.86
CA ARG A 566 -14.98 6.43 0.61
C ARG A 566 -15.93 5.23 0.66
N GLN A 567 -15.90 4.47 1.76
CA GLN A 567 -16.76 3.30 1.91
C GLN A 567 -18.24 3.68 2.03
N THR A 568 -18.56 4.76 2.74
CA THR A 568 -19.93 5.27 2.83
C THR A 568 -20.45 5.69 1.46
N PHE A 569 -19.64 6.37 0.65
CA PHE A 569 -20.03 6.80 -0.69
C PHE A 569 -20.02 5.66 -1.73
N ARG A 570 -19.49 4.49 -1.36
CA ARG A 570 -19.52 3.28 -2.19
C ARG A 570 -20.80 2.47 -1.97
N ASP A 571 -21.33 2.52 -0.76
CA ASP A 571 -22.57 1.85 -0.35
C ASP A 571 -23.78 2.76 -0.59
N MET A 572 -24.53 2.46 -1.65
CA MET A 572 -25.73 3.23 -2.00
C MET A 572 -26.82 3.13 -0.94
N GLU A 573 -26.96 1.99 -0.25
CA GLU A 573 -27.96 1.84 0.83
C GLU A 573 -27.60 2.74 2.02
N ALA A 574 -26.29 2.85 2.34
CA ALA A 574 -25.81 3.76 3.37
C ALA A 574 -26.04 5.24 3.02
N LEU A 575 -25.92 5.62 1.74
CA LEU A 575 -26.23 6.98 1.28
C LEU A 575 -27.73 7.28 1.31
N GLU A 576 -28.58 6.35 0.89
CA GLU A 576 -30.04 6.48 0.93
C GLU A 576 -30.57 6.66 2.36
N ALA A 577 -29.92 6.04 3.34
CA ALA A 577 -30.30 6.13 4.75
C ALA A 577 -29.93 7.48 5.42
N ARG A 578 -29.22 8.38 4.73
CA ARG A 578 -28.82 9.68 5.29
C ARG A 578 -29.82 10.79 4.95
N ASP A 579 -30.31 11.47 5.99
CA ASP A 579 -31.20 12.62 5.87
C ASP A 579 -30.46 13.97 5.69
N ASP A 580 -29.15 13.99 5.93
CA ASP A 580 -28.31 15.20 5.93
C ASP A 580 -27.38 15.31 4.70
N LEU A 581 -27.48 14.38 3.77
CA LEU A 581 -26.56 14.26 2.66
C LEU A 581 -26.63 15.49 1.74
N THR A 582 -25.48 16.12 1.53
CA THR A 582 -25.34 17.29 0.64
C THR A 582 -24.28 16.98 -0.40
N ILE A 583 -24.60 17.12 -1.70
CA ILE A 583 -23.70 16.82 -2.81
C ILE A 583 -23.55 18.07 -3.69
N ALA A 584 -22.30 18.44 -3.97
CA ALA A 584 -21.95 19.54 -4.84
C ALA A 584 -21.89 19.11 -6.31
N LEU A 585 -22.41 19.96 -7.20
CA LEU A 585 -22.27 19.87 -8.65
C LEU A 585 -21.57 21.13 -9.18
N VAL A 586 -20.88 21.01 -10.31
CA VAL A 586 -20.20 22.12 -10.99
C VAL A 586 -20.83 22.33 -12.37
N SER A 587 -21.34 23.53 -12.63
CA SER A 587 -21.73 24.04 -13.95
C SER A 587 -22.77 23.24 -14.78
N SER A 588 -23.41 22.17 -14.26
CA SER A 588 -24.51 21.47 -14.95
C SER A 588 -25.53 20.90 -13.97
N SER A 589 -26.82 21.10 -14.28
CA SER A 589 -27.96 20.53 -13.57
C SER A 589 -28.41 19.17 -14.13
N TYR A 590 -27.76 18.65 -15.18
CA TYR A 590 -28.15 17.40 -15.83
C TYR A 590 -28.30 16.23 -14.85
N TYR A 591 -27.38 16.15 -13.88
CA TYR A 591 -27.35 15.08 -12.89
C TYR A 591 -28.26 15.33 -11.68
N GLU A 592 -28.73 16.55 -11.45
CA GLU A 592 -29.52 16.91 -10.26
C GLU A 592 -30.76 16.02 -10.13
N ASN A 593 -31.57 15.94 -11.18
CA ASN A 593 -32.78 15.11 -11.19
C ASN A 593 -32.49 13.62 -11.01
N ARG A 594 -31.37 13.12 -11.54
CA ARG A 594 -30.98 11.71 -11.38
C ARG A 594 -30.53 11.46 -9.94
N LEU A 595 -29.73 12.36 -9.38
CA LEU A 595 -29.26 12.33 -8.01
C LEU A 595 -30.44 12.33 -7.03
N GLN A 596 -31.42 13.21 -7.22
CA GLN A 596 -32.64 13.29 -6.39
C GLN A 596 -33.55 12.07 -6.53
N ARG A 597 -33.55 11.38 -7.68
CA ARG A 597 -34.31 10.11 -7.83
C ARG A 597 -33.63 8.95 -7.13
N MET A 598 -32.30 8.90 -7.17
CA MET A 598 -31.52 7.85 -6.52
C MET A 598 -31.41 8.08 -5.02
N LEU A 599 -31.32 9.35 -4.59
CA LEU A 599 -31.15 9.77 -3.21
C LEU A 599 -32.25 10.80 -2.90
N PRO A 600 -33.46 10.37 -2.51
CA PRO A 600 -34.63 11.24 -2.37
C PRO A 600 -34.46 12.38 -1.37
N HIS A 601 -33.58 12.21 -0.38
CA HIS A 601 -33.32 13.17 0.69
C HIS A 601 -32.05 14.03 0.46
N VAL A 602 -31.38 13.88 -0.69
CA VAL A 602 -30.14 14.62 -0.96
C VAL A 602 -30.40 16.11 -1.19
N ARG A 603 -29.60 16.95 -0.54
CA ARG A 603 -29.50 18.37 -0.86
C ARG A 603 -28.42 18.57 -1.93
N VAL A 604 -28.76 19.24 -3.03
CA VAL A 604 -27.80 19.59 -4.08
C VAL A 604 -27.38 21.05 -3.91
N VAL A 605 -26.08 21.31 -4.00
CA VAL A 605 -25.51 22.66 -4.05
C VAL A 605 -24.69 22.82 -5.32
N PHE A 606 -24.61 24.05 -5.83
CA PHE A 606 -23.81 24.36 -7.01
C PHE A 606 -22.61 25.19 -6.60
N LEU A 607 -21.44 24.76 -7.03
CA LEU A 607 -20.18 25.49 -6.86
C LEU A 607 -19.81 26.18 -8.17
N ASP A 608 -19.20 27.35 -8.06
CA ASP A 608 -18.72 28.12 -9.21
C ASP A 608 -17.51 27.42 -9.84
N ALA A 609 -16.58 26.91 -9.01
CA ALA A 609 -15.48 26.07 -9.43
C ALA A 609 -15.38 24.78 -8.60
N ALA A 610 -14.88 23.71 -9.21
CA ALA A 610 -14.57 22.48 -8.49
C ALA A 610 -13.60 22.72 -7.31
N GLU A 611 -12.66 23.67 -7.48
CA GLU A 611 -11.65 24.00 -6.48
C GLU A 611 -12.23 24.56 -5.16
N ASP A 612 -13.43 25.14 -5.20
CA ASP A 612 -14.13 25.66 -4.02
C ASP A 612 -14.44 24.55 -3.00
N PHE A 613 -14.73 23.34 -3.49
CA PHE A 613 -14.97 22.17 -2.63
C PHE A 613 -13.76 21.83 -1.76
N PHE A 614 -12.56 22.02 -2.32
CA PHE A 614 -11.31 21.63 -1.67
C PHE A 614 -10.78 22.70 -0.73
N ASN A 615 -11.07 23.98 -1.01
CA ASN A 615 -10.57 25.13 -0.25
C ASN A 615 -11.47 25.55 0.93
N GLY A 616 -12.53 24.78 1.23
CA GLY A 616 -13.44 25.05 2.34
C GLY A 616 -14.59 26.00 2.00
N ASN A 617 -14.79 26.31 0.72
CA ASN A 617 -15.97 27.01 0.19
C ASN A 617 -17.01 26.02 -0.37
N ASP A 618 -17.07 24.82 0.20
CA ASP A 618 -17.88 23.67 -0.25
C ASP A 618 -19.39 23.82 0.02
N GLN A 619 -19.81 24.91 0.65
CA GLN A 619 -21.19 25.18 1.08
C GLN A 619 -21.77 24.05 1.97
N GLY A 620 -20.91 23.33 2.70
CA GLY A 620 -21.31 22.17 3.53
C GLY A 620 -21.56 20.88 2.74
N ALA A 621 -21.06 20.78 1.50
CA ALA A 621 -21.15 19.56 0.72
C ALA A 621 -20.28 18.44 1.32
N HIS A 622 -20.84 17.22 1.36
CA HIS A 622 -20.16 16.01 1.82
C HIS A 622 -19.35 15.34 0.69
N ALA A 623 -19.79 15.53 -0.56
CA ALA A 623 -19.08 15.09 -1.74
C ALA A 623 -19.30 16.04 -2.90
N LEU A 624 -18.35 16.04 -3.82
CA LEU A 624 -18.42 16.68 -5.12
C LEU A 624 -18.60 15.61 -6.19
N LEU A 625 -19.48 15.83 -7.15
CA LEU A 625 -19.65 14.93 -8.28
C LEU A 625 -18.82 15.43 -9.47
N LEU A 626 -17.78 14.70 -9.86
CA LEU A 626 -16.97 14.95 -11.07
C LEU A 626 -16.71 13.62 -11.80
N THR A 627 -15.88 13.67 -12.84
CA THR A 627 -15.32 12.45 -13.41
C THR A 627 -14.24 11.84 -12.49
N GLU A 628 -13.99 10.54 -12.62
CA GLU A 628 -12.94 9.81 -11.90
C GLU A 628 -11.57 10.42 -12.21
N GLU A 629 -11.37 10.80 -13.46
CA GLU A 629 -10.14 11.37 -13.99
C GLU A 629 -9.88 12.78 -13.41
N GLU A 630 -10.88 13.67 -13.45
CA GLU A 630 -10.80 14.99 -12.81
C GLU A 630 -10.63 14.85 -11.29
N GLY A 631 -11.43 13.97 -10.67
CA GLY A 631 -11.38 13.70 -9.25
C GLY A 631 -10.02 13.19 -8.79
N ALA A 632 -9.36 12.33 -9.57
CA ALA A 632 -8.03 11.82 -9.27
C ALA A 632 -6.98 12.93 -9.35
N ALA A 633 -7.12 13.84 -10.32
CA ALA A 633 -6.22 14.98 -10.44
C ALA A 633 -6.41 16.01 -9.30
N TYR A 634 -7.64 16.24 -8.85
CA TYR A 634 -7.88 17.08 -7.68
C TYR A 634 -7.47 16.41 -6.37
N ALA A 635 -7.73 15.11 -6.20
CA ALA A 635 -7.28 14.33 -5.04
C ALA A 635 -5.75 14.34 -4.91
N TYR A 636 -5.02 14.38 -6.03
CA TYR A 636 -3.59 14.61 -6.02
C TYR A 636 -3.19 15.96 -5.39
N ARG A 637 -3.88 17.04 -5.79
CA ARG A 637 -3.64 18.39 -5.22
C ARG A 637 -4.10 18.50 -3.77
N TYR A 638 -5.13 17.73 -3.40
CA TYR A 638 -5.80 17.74 -2.11
C TYR A 638 -5.88 16.32 -1.50
N PRO A 639 -4.78 15.77 -0.95
CA PRO A 639 -4.64 14.34 -0.57
C PRO A 639 -5.62 13.84 0.51
N ARG A 640 -6.33 14.75 1.19
CA ARG A 640 -7.37 14.40 2.16
C ARG A 640 -8.67 13.91 1.51
N TYR A 641 -8.79 14.07 0.19
CA TYR A 641 -9.95 13.64 -0.59
C TYR A 641 -9.63 12.40 -1.41
N GLY A 642 -10.60 11.53 -1.55
CA GLY A 642 -10.54 10.33 -2.37
C GLY A 642 -11.62 10.32 -3.44
N VAL A 643 -11.38 9.50 -4.47
CA VAL A 643 -12.32 9.26 -5.57
C VAL A 643 -13.06 7.96 -5.34
N VAL A 644 -14.38 8.00 -5.44
CA VAL A 644 -15.27 6.85 -5.24
C VAL A 644 -16.07 6.62 -6.50
N THR A 645 -15.74 5.54 -7.20
CA THR A 645 -16.55 5.04 -8.31
C THR A 645 -17.62 4.10 -7.77
N THR A 646 -18.86 4.26 -8.22
CA THR A 646 -19.95 3.32 -7.92
C THR A 646 -19.72 1.97 -8.60
N GLU A 647 -20.28 0.88 -8.04
CA GLU A 647 -20.17 -0.47 -8.63
C GLU A 647 -20.64 -0.50 -10.09
N ASN A 648 -21.69 0.24 -10.40
CA ASN A 648 -22.13 0.52 -11.76
C ASN A 648 -21.40 1.75 -12.28
N ARG A 649 -20.35 1.55 -13.10
CA ARG A 649 -19.62 2.63 -13.77
C ARG A 649 -20.58 3.37 -14.71
N VAL A 650 -20.83 4.65 -14.44
CA VAL A 650 -21.61 5.52 -15.34
C VAL A 650 -20.64 6.19 -16.30
N GLY A 651 -20.62 5.71 -17.54
CA GLY A 651 -19.83 6.30 -18.63
C GLY A 651 -20.32 7.69 -19.00
N LEU A 652 -19.36 8.56 -19.27
CA LEU A 652 -19.52 9.96 -19.64
C LEU A 652 -18.73 10.21 -20.92
N PRO A 653 -19.39 10.10 -22.09
CA PRO A 653 -18.71 10.37 -23.35
C PRO A 653 -18.28 11.83 -23.39
N ALA A 654 -16.99 12.07 -23.58
CA ALA A 654 -16.46 13.41 -23.81
C ALA A 654 -16.27 13.64 -25.32
N ALA A 655 -16.70 14.81 -25.79
CA ALA A 655 -16.67 15.20 -27.19
C ALA A 655 -16.28 16.68 -27.34
N TYR A 656 -15.78 17.06 -28.51
CA TYR A 656 -15.44 18.46 -28.80
C TYR A 656 -16.67 19.23 -29.25
N ALA A 657 -16.86 20.41 -28.67
CA ALA A 657 -17.97 21.28 -29.00
C ALA A 657 -17.61 22.21 -30.16
N VAL A 658 -18.51 22.31 -31.13
CA VAL A 658 -18.40 23.13 -32.34
C VAL A 658 -19.65 24.00 -32.49
N PRO A 659 -19.65 25.03 -33.36
CA PRO A 659 -20.80 25.89 -33.54
C PRO A 659 -22.06 25.09 -33.89
N LYS A 660 -23.19 25.51 -33.31
CA LYS A 660 -24.46 24.78 -33.47
C LYS A 660 -24.86 24.72 -34.96
N GLY A 661 -25.08 23.50 -35.45
CA GLY A 661 -25.51 23.25 -36.82
C GLY A 661 -24.36 23.16 -37.84
N ASP A 662 -23.10 23.29 -37.42
CA ASP A 662 -21.93 23.13 -38.29
C ASP A 662 -21.59 21.66 -38.49
N LEU A 663 -22.36 20.99 -39.35
CA LEU A 663 -22.20 19.55 -39.61
C LEU A 663 -20.87 19.20 -40.27
N GLU A 664 -20.31 20.13 -41.05
CA GLU A 664 -19.01 19.95 -41.68
C GLU A 664 -17.90 19.88 -40.63
N MET A 665 -17.87 20.82 -39.69
CA MET A 665 -16.93 20.79 -38.58
C MET A 665 -17.14 19.56 -37.70
N VAL A 666 -18.39 19.15 -37.43
CA VAL A 666 -18.69 17.92 -36.68
C VAL A 666 -18.07 16.70 -37.37
N GLU A 667 -18.30 16.52 -38.68
CA GLU A 667 -17.79 15.34 -39.40
C GLU A 667 -16.26 15.40 -39.57
N PHE A 668 -15.69 16.57 -39.85
CA PHE A 668 -14.24 16.74 -39.90
C PHE A 668 -13.58 16.30 -38.59
N VAL A 669 -14.01 16.89 -37.46
CA VAL A 669 -13.45 16.58 -36.14
C VAL A 669 -13.70 15.11 -35.77
N SER A 670 -14.87 14.57 -36.08
CA SER A 670 -15.20 13.18 -35.80
C SER A 670 -14.31 12.19 -36.56
N ASN A 671 -14.03 12.46 -37.83
CA ASN A 671 -13.16 11.61 -38.65
C ASN A 671 -11.69 11.76 -38.23
N TRP A 672 -11.27 12.98 -37.85
CA TRP A 672 -9.95 13.22 -37.28
C TRP A 672 -9.73 12.48 -35.96
N ILE A 673 -10.71 12.49 -35.05
CA ILE A 673 -10.68 11.70 -33.81
C ILE A 673 -10.53 10.20 -34.12
N GLU A 674 -11.27 9.68 -35.09
CA GLU A 674 -11.18 8.27 -35.48
C GLU A 674 -9.79 7.91 -36.03
N LEU A 675 -9.18 8.81 -36.80
CA LEU A 675 -7.81 8.67 -37.27
C LEU A 675 -6.83 8.58 -36.09
N LYS A 676 -6.89 9.51 -35.14
CA LYS A 676 -6.03 9.48 -33.93
C LYS A 676 -6.26 8.28 -33.03
N ARG A 677 -7.50 7.78 -32.98
CA ARG A 677 -7.81 6.51 -32.31
C ARG A 677 -7.12 5.34 -32.99
N SER A 678 -7.17 5.28 -34.33
CA SER A 678 -6.56 4.21 -35.12
C SER A 678 -5.03 4.20 -35.07
N GLU A 679 -4.42 5.38 -34.87
CA GLU A 679 -2.98 5.56 -34.67
C GLU A 679 -2.51 5.14 -33.26
N GLY A 680 -3.43 4.91 -32.31
CA GLY A 680 -3.12 4.64 -30.91
C GLY A 680 -2.77 5.89 -30.09
N THR A 681 -2.85 7.08 -30.69
CA THR A 681 -2.46 8.35 -30.07
C THR A 681 -3.32 8.71 -28.86
N ILE A 682 -4.63 8.47 -28.94
CA ILE A 682 -5.55 8.73 -27.81
C ILE A 682 -5.19 7.86 -26.61
N ASP A 683 -4.85 6.59 -26.82
CA ASP A 683 -4.48 5.67 -25.75
C ASP A 683 -3.15 6.06 -25.10
N GLU A 684 -2.17 6.47 -25.91
CA GLU A 684 -0.87 6.97 -25.42
C GLU A 684 -1.04 8.22 -24.55
N LEU A 685 -1.79 9.22 -25.02
CA LEU A 685 -2.10 10.42 -24.25
C LEU A 685 -2.90 10.08 -22.99
N TYR A 686 -3.83 9.12 -23.06
CA TYR A 686 -4.62 8.71 -21.90
C TYR A 686 -3.73 8.11 -20.81
N GLN A 687 -2.78 7.25 -21.18
CA GLN A 687 -1.80 6.71 -20.23
C GLN A 687 -0.95 7.83 -19.60
N TYR A 688 -0.51 8.80 -20.41
CA TYR A 688 0.30 9.93 -19.94
C TYR A 688 -0.47 10.83 -18.96
N TRP A 689 -1.64 11.31 -19.36
CA TRP A 689 -2.39 12.36 -18.65
C TRP A 689 -3.34 11.81 -17.57
N MET A 690 -3.94 10.63 -17.77
CA MET A 690 -4.97 10.09 -16.86
C MET A 690 -4.40 9.08 -15.85
N HIS A 691 -3.36 8.32 -16.22
CA HIS A 691 -2.75 7.31 -15.35
C HIS A 691 -1.40 7.74 -14.75
N GLY A 692 -1.02 9.01 -14.89
CA GLY A 692 0.23 9.55 -14.33
C GLY A 692 1.48 9.19 -15.14
N GLY A 693 1.31 8.81 -16.42
CA GLY A 693 2.40 8.47 -17.34
C GLY A 693 3.36 9.63 -17.67
N ALA A 694 3.09 10.87 -17.23
CA ALA A 694 4.09 11.93 -17.14
C ALA A 694 5.35 11.57 -16.32
N THR A 695 5.25 10.52 -15.50
CA THR A 695 6.38 9.91 -14.78
C THR A 695 6.87 8.59 -15.40
N ALA A 696 6.23 8.12 -16.45
CA ALA A 696 6.44 6.81 -17.08
C ALA A 696 7.31 6.86 -18.35
N SER A 697 8.21 7.84 -18.46
CA SER A 697 9.55 7.45 -18.91
C SER A 697 10.11 6.51 -17.85
N LYS A 698 9.64 5.25 -17.81
CA LYS A 698 10.36 4.18 -17.14
C LYS A 698 11.62 3.99 -17.97
N SER A 699 12.58 4.86 -17.71
CA SER A 699 13.95 4.66 -18.12
C SER A 699 14.28 3.25 -17.65
N PRO A 700 14.68 2.36 -18.57
CA PRO A 700 14.94 0.98 -18.22
C PRO A 700 15.88 0.95 -17.01
N ARG A 701 15.60 0.11 -16.01
CA ARG A 701 16.35 0.18 -14.75
C ARG A 701 17.86 0.14 -14.99
N TRP A 702 18.58 1.01 -14.27
CA TRP A 702 20.05 0.98 -14.24
C TRP A 702 20.56 -0.43 -13.90
N SER A 703 21.41 -0.96 -14.77
CA SER A 703 22.06 -2.25 -14.61
C SER A 703 23.47 -2.20 -15.19
N VAL A 704 24.37 -3.03 -14.66
CA VAL A 704 25.75 -3.07 -15.18
C VAL A 704 25.78 -3.47 -16.66
N ILE A 705 24.91 -4.40 -17.08
CA ILE A 705 24.90 -4.90 -18.45
C ILE A 705 24.45 -3.83 -19.47
N ARG A 706 23.49 -2.98 -19.12
CA ARG A 706 22.98 -1.89 -19.96
C ARG A 706 23.84 -0.63 -19.83
N ASP A 707 23.97 -0.09 -18.63
CA ASP A 707 24.48 1.27 -18.40
C ASP A 707 26.00 1.35 -18.27
N VAL A 708 26.68 0.25 -17.92
CA VAL A 708 28.15 0.20 -17.82
C VAL A 708 28.77 -0.48 -19.02
N LEU A 709 28.18 -1.59 -19.48
CA LEU A 709 28.73 -2.42 -20.55
C LEU A 709 28.09 -2.16 -21.93
N GLY A 710 26.87 -1.63 -22.00
CA GLY A 710 26.17 -1.37 -23.27
C GLY A 710 25.87 -2.63 -24.08
N TRP A 711 25.66 -3.78 -23.43
CA TRP A 711 25.43 -5.06 -24.11
C TRP A 711 23.97 -5.32 -24.46
N VAL A 712 23.06 -4.51 -23.93
CA VAL A 712 21.61 -4.58 -24.15
C VAL A 712 21.05 -3.17 -24.12
N ASP A 713 20.03 -2.94 -24.94
CA ASP A 713 19.37 -1.64 -25.11
C ASP A 713 18.39 -1.33 -23.96
#